data_AF-A0A926ZAN0-F1
#
_entry.id   AF-A0A926ZAN0-F1
#
_cell.length_a   1.000
_cell.length_b   1.000
_cell.length_c   1.000
_cell.angle_alpha   90.00
_cell.angle_beta   90.00
_cell.angle_gamma   90.00
#
_symmetry.space_group_name_H-M   'P 1'
#
loop_
_entity.id
_entity.type
_entity.pdbx_description
1 polymer ?
#
loop_
_entity_poly.entity_id
_entity_poly.type
_entity_poly.pdbx_seq_one_letter_code
_entity_poly.pdbx_strand_id
1 'polypeptide(L)'
;MQLKVADVSAEPAQSQAAIRTANSTGKARIYLRWHRKKNGVIFPVELCVGRFTWNNRPVMCAVARDITERQQAEAVLRASEERFRLLLQDLHVGVLVQGADAEILLSNSKALQLLGLTEDQLLGKTSFDPSWNVIHEDGSPFPGNLHPVPQAITTGQPVRNVVMGVYHPQNKNRMWLLVSAEPQLDEEGNIRQVICTFSDISERKAAEEKLKKQHELLQTIMDHVPIMVDFIDSQGQVQWANRAWEKTLGWTAQELQEQNLLTKLYPDPLHCQRVLEFIQTATGKWQDFRTQTRNGTIINTTWANVRLSDGNTIGIGQDITERKLADEALKLADFSFERAAIAALWIGKNAQILRVNQGVCQMLGYSREELQSMHVYDIDPNFSSEIWSEHWKRLKHEKTLTLVSQHRAKDSSIIPIEVTINYLDFNGEEYNFAFVKDITERLETEAALRQQREREQLLVSVTEHIRQSLQLEEILDTAVAEVRQLLQSDRVVIYRFNPGVSGTIVAESVHSPDLSILHQQIYDPCFESGWQQPYQQGRISAIENVESSDVEPCYQQLLASLQVQANLVVPILHETTLWGLLVVHHCLAPHSWQTWEIDSLQQLAAQLAIAIQQSELYQQVQQFNARLEQQVEERTEQLKRSLDFEALLKRITDKVRDSLEEAQILQTAVQELALGLRAYSCDAGLYDLGQNTSTIHYETVRCEVPPAKGAIIALSNRPETYDPLLQGLTLQFSWMPEHPNPIRPVAKRLTTLACPIINDHSVIGDLWLYKAGEQCFEELEIRLVQQVANQCAIAVRQARLYQAAQLQVEELGRLNQLKDDFLSTVSHELRTPISNIKMATHMLEFILKPLGLLDPAL
;
A
#
# COMPACT_ATOMS: atom_id res chain seq x y z
N MET A 1 -109.02 107.02 89.26
CA MET A 1 -107.55 107.15 89.14
C MET A 1 -107.23 107.34 87.66
N GLN A 2 -106.80 108.54 87.24
CA GLN A 2 -106.48 108.84 85.82
C GLN A 2 -104.98 108.56 85.58
N LEU A 3 -104.66 107.48 84.87
CA LEU A 3 -103.29 107.16 84.42
C LEU A 3 -103.06 107.67 83.00
N LYS A 4 -101.87 108.20 82.73
CA LYS A 4 -101.46 108.67 81.40
C LYS A 4 -100.85 107.51 80.61
N VAL A 5 -100.89 107.60 79.28
CA VAL A 5 -100.31 106.59 78.37
C VAL A 5 -98.81 106.37 78.63
N ALA A 6 -98.11 107.40 79.10
CA ALA A 6 -96.71 107.32 79.51
C ALA A 6 -96.48 106.39 80.70
N ASP A 7 -97.52 106.08 81.50
CA ASP A 7 -97.40 105.24 82.68
C ASP A 7 -97.48 103.74 82.34
N VAL A 8 -97.98 103.37 81.14
CA VAL A 8 -98.22 101.97 80.73
C VAL A 8 -97.32 101.53 79.57
N SER A 9 -96.95 102.46 78.69
CA SER A 9 -96.08 102.17 77.55
C SER A 9 -94.60 102.38 77.91
N ALA A 10 -93.75 101.42 77.55
CA ALA A 10 -92.31 101.59 77.61
C ALA A 10 -91.79 102.52 76.49
N GLU A 11 -92.63 102.85 75.51
CA GLU A 11 -92.34 103.76 74.39
C GLU A 11 -93.41 104.87 74.28
N PRO A 12 -93.41 105.88 75.19
CA PRO A 12 -94.51 106.84 75.30
C PRO A 12 -94.72 107.70 74.05
N ALA A 13 -93.63 108.13 73.40
CA ALA A 13 -93.70 109.00 72.22
C ALA A 13 -94.34 108.29 71.02
N GLN A 14 -93.93 107.04 70.75
CA GLN A 14 -94.50 106.23 69.67
C GLN A 14 -95.96 105.83 69.95
N SER A 15 -96.29 105.60 71.23
CA SER A 15 -97.67 105.32 71.65
C SER A 15 -98.58 106.53 71.49
N GLN A 16 -98.10 107.73 71.81
CA GLN A 16 -98.82 108.98 71.54
C GLN A 16 -99.00 109.25 70.04
N ALA A 17 -97.98 108.99 69.22
CA ALA A 17 -98.08 109.12 67.77
C ALA A 17 -99.15 108.18 67.19
N ALA A 18 -99.21 106.94 67.70
CA ALA A 18 -100.21 105.99 67.27
C ALA A 18 -101.63 106.35 67.74
N ILE A 19 -101.80 106.94 68.93
CA ILE A 19 -103.08 107.51 69.39
C ILE A 19 -103.50 108.70 68.50
N ARG A 20 -102.57 109.57 68.09
CA ARG A 20 -102.87 110.66 67.14
C ARG A 20 -103.31 110.13 65.78
N THR A 21 -102.65 109.07 65.29
CA THR A 21 -103.00 108.41 64.02
C THR A 21 -104.38 107.76 64.10
N ALA A 22 -104.67 107.03 65.19
CA ALA A 22 -106.01 106.48 65.42
C ALA A 22 -107.09 107.58 65.54
N ASN A 23 -106.74 108.76 66.05
CA ASN A 23 -107.63 109.93 66.12
C ASN A 23 -108.02 110.48 64.74
N SER A 24 -107.17 110.35 63.71
CA SER A 24 -107.48 110.81 62.36
C SER A 24 -108.17 109.74 61.51
N THR A 25 -107.88 108.45 61.70
CA THR A 25 -108.36 107.37 60.82
C THR A 25 -109.51 106.52 61.39
N GLY A 26 -109.94 106.75 62.64
CA GLY A 26 -111.10 106.08 63.26
C GLY A 26 -110.81 104.72 63.91
N LYS A 27 -109.82 103.95 63.41
CA LYS A 27 -109.23 102.76 64.07
C LYS A 27 -107.76 102.60 63.64
N ALA A 28 -106.86 102.22 64.56
CA ALA A 28 -105.50 101.81 64.22
C ALA A 28 -105.08 100.55 64.99
N ARG A 29 -104.64 99.52 64.25
CA ARG A 29 -104.08 98.29 64.81
C ARG A 29 -102.56 98.39 64.74
N ILE A 30 -101.87 98.26 65.88
CA ILE A 30 -100.42 98.46 66.00
C ILE A 30 -99.81 97.12 66.40
N TYR A 31 -99.02 96.53 65.50
CA TYR A 31 -98.70 95.11 65.55
C TYR A 31 -97.72 94.68 66.65
N LEU A 32 -96.87 95.58 67.16
CA LEU A 32 -95.99 95.27 68.28
C LEU A 32 -95.57 96.54 69.01
N ARG A 33 -95.65 96.52 70.33
CA ARG A 33 -95.22 97.57 71.25
C ARG A 33 -94.66 96.95 72.51
N TRP A 34 -93.94 97.74 73.28
CA TRP A 34 -93.41 97.31 74.57
C TRP A 34 -94.20 98.01 75.68
N HIS A 35 -94.89 97.23 76.51
CA HIS A 35 -95.59 97.76 77.67
C HIS A 35 -94.79 97.48 78.93
N ARG A 36 -94.96 98.36 79.92
CA ARG A 36 -94.28 98.27 81.21
C ARG A 36 -95.30 97.86 82.27
N LYS A 37 -95.05 96.74 82.94
CA LYS A 37 -95.83 96.33 84.13
C LYS A 37 -95.54 97.30 85.28
N LYS A 38 -96.44 97.36 86.28
CA LYS A 38 -96.25 98.19 87.48
C LYS A 38 -94.93 97.92 88.23
N ASN A 39 -94.42 96.68 88.13
CA ASN A 39 -93.13 96.27 88.72
C ASN A 39 -91.90 96.64 87.87
N GLY A 40 -92.07 97.37 86.76
CA GLY A 40 -90.99 97.81 85.87
C GLY A 40 -90.63 96.86 84.73
N VAL A 41 -91.14 95.62 84.72
CA VAL A 41 -90.84 94.65 83.64
C VAL A 41 -91.44 95.12 82.32
N ILE A 42 -90.58 95.18 81.29
CA ILE A 42 -90.97 95.51 79.92
C ILE A 42 -91.23 94.19 79.18
N PHE A 43 -92.36 94.10 78.47
CA PHE A 43 -92.76 92.90 77.74
C PHE A 43 -93.40 93.27 76.41
N PRO A 44 -93.26 92.41 75.38
CA PRO A 44 -93.80 92.69 74.06
C PRO A 44 -95.31 92.47 74.09
N VAL A 45 -96.05 93.44 73.56
CA VAL A 45 -97.49 93.40 73.41
C VAL A 45 -97.93 93.78 72.01
N GLU A 46 -99.00 93.16 71.55
CA GLU A 46 -99.77 93.62 70.39
C GLU A 46 -100.87 94.58 70.88
N LEU A 47 -100.94 95.80 70.34
CA LEU A 47 -101.85 96.86 70.81
C LEU A 47 -102.84 97.30 69.74
N CYS A 48 -104.13 97.27 70.02
CA CYS A 48 -105.19 97.77 69.14
C CYS A 48 -105.92 98.96 69.79
N VAL A 49 -106.01 100.10 69.10
CA VAL A 49 -106.64 101.32 69.64
C VAL A 49 -107.74 101.84 68.71
N GLY A 50 -108.91 102.15 69.26
CA GLY A 50 -110.07 102.64 68.50
C GLY A 50 -110.85 103.75 69.22
N ARG A 51 -111.46 104.65 68.43
CA ARG A 51 -112.29 105.76 68.92
C ARG A 51 -113.76 105.36 68.95
N PHE A 52 -114.47 105.74 70.01
CA PHE A 52 -115.91 105.55 70.15
C PHE A 52 -116.54 106.74 70.90
N THR A 53 -117.83 106.95 70.73
CA THR A 53 -118.57 108.03 71.39
C THR A 53 -119.24 107.50 72.65
N TRP A 54 -118.99 108.10 73.82
CA TRP A 54 -119.62 107.74 75.08
C TRP A 54 -120.17 109.00 75.77
N ASN A 55 -121.47 109.02 76.07
CA ASN A 55 -122.19 110.20 76.60
C ASN A 55 -121.91 111.49 75.80
N ASN A 56 -122.01 111.40 74.46
CA ASN A 56 -121.69 112.47 73.52
C ASN A 56 -120.27 113.06 73.64
N ARG A 57 -119.35 112.37 74.31
CA ARG A 57 -117.92 112.71 74.36
C ARG A 57 -117.11 111.64 73.64
N PRO A 58 -116.17 112.02 72.76
CA PRO A 58 -115.29 111.05 72.14
C PRO A 58 -114.29 110.49 73.17
N VAL A 59 -114.23 109.17 73.26
CA VAL A 59 -113.28 108.41 74.10
C VAL A 59 -112.52 107.39 73.24
N MET A 60 -111.33 107.00 73.71
CA MET A 60 -110.43 106.06 73.04
C MET A 60 -110.26 104.81 73.91
N CYS A 61 -110.33 103.62 73.31
CA CYS A 61 -110.13 102.33 73.99
C CYS A 61 -108.95 101.63 73.34
N ALA A 62 -108.05 101.10 74.17
CA ALA A 62 -106.90 100.32 73.76
C ALA A 62 -106.99 98.91 74.36
N VAL A 63 -106.70 97.88 73.57
CA VAL A 63 -106.60 96.47 73.99
C VAL A 63 -105.17 95.99 73.71
N ALA A 64 -104.50 95.41 74.71
CA ALA A 64 -103.13 94.91 74.61
C ALA A 64 -103.06 93.39 74.88
N ARG A 65 -102.25 92.64 74.11
CA ARG A 65 -102.00 91.19 74.28
C ARG A 65 -100.50 90.89 74.39
N ASP A 66 -100.06 90.17 75.42
CA ASP A 66 -98.67 89.69 75.61
C ASP A 66 -98.31 88.57 74.62
N ILE A 67 -97.10 88.57 74.05
CA ILE A 67 -96.65 87.60 73.02
C ILE A 67 -95.30 86.89 73.33
N THR A 68 -94.87 86.87 74.59
CA THR A 68 -93.53 86.39 74.98
C THR A 68 -93.24 84.90 74.65
N GLU A 69 -94.17 83.98 74.91
CA GLU A 69 -93.93 82.52 74.75
C GLU A 69 -93.64 82.11 73.30
N ARG A 70 -94.28 82.75 72.32
CA ARG A 70 -94.16 82.38 70.92
C ARG A 70 -92.73 82.56 70.38
N GLN A 71 -92.00 83.58 70.83
CA GLN A 71 -90.65 83.85 70.32
C GLN A 71 -89.58 82.85 70.84
N GLN A 72 -89.77 82.28 72.03
CA GLN A 72 -88.77 81.37 72.60
C GLN A 72 -88.74 80.01 71.88
N ALA A 73 -89.88 79.52 71.39
CA ALA A 73 -89.96 78.24 70.69
C ALA A 73 -89.30 78.26 69.30
N GLU A 74 -89.45 79.35 68.53
CA GLU A 74 -88.86 79.47 67.18
C GLU A 74 -87.32 79.52 67.20
N ALA A 75 -86.71 80.07 68.27
CA ALA A 75 -85.25 80.18 68.37
C ALA A 75 -84.55 78.82 68.63
N VAL A 76 -85.17 77.95 69.43
CA VAL A 76 -84.60 76.63 69.78
C VAL A 76 -84.57 75.69 68.56
N LEU A 77 -85.60 75.73 67.72
CA LEU A 77 -85.70 74.88 66.54
C LEU A 77 -84.60 75.18 65.51
N ARG A 78 -84.32 76.47 65.24
CA ARG A 78 -83.26 76.91 64.30
C ARG A 78 -81.86 76.44 64.71
N ALA A 79 -81.53 76.52 65.99
CA ALA A 79 -80.19 76.16 66.48
C ALA A 79 -79.89 74.65 66.37
N SER A 80 -80.92 73.81 66.48
CA SER A 80 -80.78 72.35 66.31
C SER A 80 -80.56 71.96 64.84
N GLU A 81 -81.26 72.59 63.89
CA GLU A 81 -81.14 72.31 62.45
C GLU A 81 -79.75 72.66 61.90
N GLU A 82 -79.19 73.82 62.28
CA GLU A 82 -77.84 74.22 61.84
C GLU A 82 -76.74 73.28 62.35
N ARG A 83 -76.87 72.79 63.59
CA ARG A 83 -75.89 71.87 64.18
C ARG A 83 -75.84 70.52 63.46
N PHE A 84 -77.01 70.00 63.07
CA PHE A 84 -77.10 68.74 62.33
C PHE A 84 -76.50 68.85 60.92
N ARG A 85 -76.71 69.99 60.24
CA ARG A 85 -76.17 70.23 58.89
C ARG A 85 -74.64 70.24 58.84
N LEU A 86 -73.97 70.80 59.86
CA LEU A 86 -72.50 70.87 59.91
C LEU A 86 -71.83 69.50 60.12
N LEU A 87 -72.38 68.65 60.99
CA LEU A 87 -71.79 67.33 61.29
C LEU A 87 -71.77 66.38 60.08
N LEU A 88 -72.74 66.50 59.16
CA LEU A 88 -72.80 65.67 57.95
C LEU A 88 -71.80 66.10 56.86
N GLN A 89 -71.30 67.34 56.90
CA GLN A 89 -70.37 67.87 55.90
C GLN A 89 -68.92 67.41 56.10
N ASP A 90 -68.50 67.14 57.34
CA ASP A 90 -67.10 66.80 57.67
C ASP A 90 -66.77 65.29 57.56
N LEU A 91 -67.76 64.44 57.28
CA LEU A 91 -67.53 63.00 57.11
C LEU A 91 -66.79 62.71 55.80
N HIS A 92 -65.65 62.02 55.88
CA HIS A 92 -64.87 61.52 54.72
C HIS A 92 -65.51 60.31 54.04
N VAL A 93 -66.79 60.08 54.31
CA VAL A 93 -67.61 58.97 53.86
C VAL A 93 -68.79 59.55 53.11
N GLY A 94 -69.07 59.03 51.92
CA GLY A 94 -70.29 59.37 51.21
C GLY A 94 -71.48 58.79 51.96
N VAL A 95 -72.46 59.63 52.30
CA VAL A 95 -73.69 59.22 52.99
C VAL A 95 -74.87 59.53 52.08
N LEU A 96 -75.70 58.51 51.82
CA LEU A 96 -76.98 58.62 51.12
C LEU A 96 -78.10 58.14 52.04
N VAL A 97 -79.22 58.87 52.06
CA VAL A 97 -80.47 58.40 52.67
C VAL A 97 -81.42 58.08 51.55
N GLN A 98 -81.95 56.86 51.56
CA GLN A 98 -82.79 56.33 50.50
C GLN A 98 -84.16 55.91 51.04
N GLY A 99 -85.21 56.10 50.25
CA GLY A 99 -86.58 55.70 50.60
C GLY A 99 -86.78 54.18 50.55
N ALA A 100 -87.99 53.73 50.89
CA ALA A 100 -88.37 52.32 50.87
C ALA A 100 -88.22 51.67 49.47
N ASP A 101 -88.34 52.47 48.40
CA ASP A 101 -88.16 52.03 47.00
C ASP A 101 -86.71 52.22 46.48
N ALA A 102 -85.74 52.41 47.38
CA ALA A 102 -84.33 52.69 47.10
C ALA A 102 -84.03 53.99 46.34
N GLU A 103 -85.01 54.88 46.20
CA GLU A 103 -84.81 56.23 45.66
C GLU A 103 -83.94 57.08 46.59
N ILE A 104 -83.00 57.83 46.04
CA ILE A 104 -82.13 58.71 46.83
C ILE A 104 -82.90 59.97 47.23
N LEU A 105 -83.10 60.12 48.54
CA LEU A 105 -83.82 61.22 49.16
C LEU A 105 -82.88 62.34 49.62
N LEU A 106 -81.73 61.97 50.19
CA LEU A 106 -80.73 62.91 50.69
C LEU A 106 -79.33 62.40 50.42
N SER A 107 -78.39 63.33 50.24
CA SER A 107 -76.97 63.03 50.10
C SER A 107 -76.13 64.05 50.87
N ASN A 108 -74.96 63.65 51.36
CA ASN A 108 -73.96 64.61 51.81
C ASN A 108 -73.04 65.04 50.64
N SER A 109 -72.30 66.13 50.84
CA SER A 109 -71.36 66.66 49.85
C SER A 109 -70.30 65.63 49.42
N LYS A 110 -69.88 64.74 50.33
CA LYS A 110 -68.87 63.72 50.04
C LYS A 110 -69.38 62.63 49.10
N ALA A 111 -70.66 62.24 49.20
CA ALA A 111 -71.28 61.30 48.28
C ALA A 111 -71.28 61.84 46.84
N LEU A 112 -71.60 63.12 46.66
CA LEU A 112 -71.56 63.81 45.37
C LEU A 112 -70.14 63.80 44.75
N GLN A 113 -69.12 64.06 45.56
CA GLN A 113 -67.72 64.04 45.13
C GLN A 113 -67.26 62.64 44.71
N LEU A 114 -67.55 61.62 45.53
CA LEU A 114 -67.11 60.24 45.29
C LEU A 114 -67.80 59.59 44.09
N LEU A 115 -69.04 60.01 43.80
CA LEU A 115 -69.83 59.50 42.67
C LEU A 115 -69.68 60.36 41.41
N GLY A 116 -69.14 61.58 41.52
CA GLY A 116 -68.94 62.49 40.39
C GLY A 116 -70.24 63.04 39.80
N LEU A 117 -71.27 63.23 40.63
CA LEU A 117 -72.60 63.66 40.22
C LEU A 117 -73.04 64.90 40.99
N THR A 118 -73.88 65.74 40.37
CA THR A 118 -74.53 66.85 41.06
C THR A 118 -75.75 66.36 41.84
N GLU A 119 -76.20 67.14 42.83
CA GLU A 119 -77.36 66.78 43.66
C GLU A 119 -78.62 66.54 42.80
N ASP A 120 -78.88 67.41 41.81
CA ASP A 120 -80.00 67.25 40.87
C ASP A 120 -79.90 65.99 39.99
N GLN A 121 -78.68 65.50 39.73
CA GLN A 121 -78.46 64.26 38.97
C GLN A 121 -78.63 63.01 39.83
N LEU A 122 -78.53 63.15 41.15
CA LEU A 122 -78.52 62.06 42.10
C LEU A 122 -79.89 61.84 42.75
N LEU A 123 -80.61 62.92 43.06
CA LEU A 123 -81.94 62.86 43.67
C LEU A 123 -82.94 62.16 42.75
N GLY A 124 -83.73 61.24 43.32
CA GLY A 124 -84.73 60.45 42.58
C GLY A 124 -84.16 59.29 41.74
N LYS A 125 -82.84 59.14 41.64
CA LYS A 125 -82.23 57.90 41.10
C LYS A 125 -82.22 56.79 42.15
N THR A 126 -82.12 55.55 41.68
CA THR A 126 -81.93 54.39 42.55
C THR A 126 -80.46 53.96 42.58
N SER A 127 -80.07 53.28 43.66
CA SER A 127 -78.71 52.71 43.86
C SER A 127 -78.36 51.59 42.87
N PHE A 128 -79.25 51.26 41.94
CA PHE A 128 -79.07 50.25 40.89
C PHE A 128 -79.33 50.79 39.48
N ASP A 129 -79.27 52.11 39.28
CA ASP A 129 -79.28 52.70 37.94
C ASP A 129 -78.17 52.06 37.05
N PRO A 130 -78.50 51.55 35.85
CA PRO A 130 -77.52 50.89 34.99
C PRO A 130 -76.29 51.75 34.65
N SER A 131 -76.40 53.08 34.75
CA SER A 131 -75.29 54.02 34.50
C SER A 131 -74.14 53.90 35.51
N TRP A 132 -74.35 53.28 36.68
CA TRP A 132 -73.30 53.03 37.68
C TRP A 132 -72.27 51.97 37.25
N ASN A 133 -72.62 51.08 36.30
CA ASN A 133 -71.78 49.99 35.76
C ASN A 133 -70.92 49.30 36.84
N VAL A 134 -71.59 48.71 37.82
CA VAL A 134 -70.96 48.15 39.02
C VAL A 134 -70.36 46.76 38.73
N ILE A 135 -69.17 46.50 39.28
CA ILE A 135 -68.48 45.19 39.18
C ILE A 135 -68.02 44.66 40.54
N HIS A 136 -67.86 43.33 40.62
CA HIS A 136 -67.17 42.65 41.71
C HIS A 136 -65.65 42.83 41.62
N GLU A 137 -64.93 42.42 42.67
CA GLU A 137 -63.46 42.46 42.71
C GLU A 137 -62.77 41.62 41.62
N ASP A 138 -63.44 40.59 41.12
CA ASP A 138 -62.96 39.72 40.03
C ASP A 138 -63.22 40.30 38.62
N GLY A 139 -63.88 41.45 38.53
CA GLY A 139 -64.23 42.10 37.27
C GLY A 139 -65.59 41.71 36.68
N SER A 140 -66.32 40.78 37.30
CA SER A 140 -67.65 40.37 36.83
C SER A 140 -68.72 41.45 37.11
N PRO A 141 -69.77 41.57 36.28
CA PRO A 141 -70.86 42.52 36.52
C PRO A 141 -71.56 42.23 37.85
N PHE A 142 -71.78 43.26 38.68
CA PHE A 142 -72.49 43.14 39.96
C PHE A 142 -73.97 43.53 39.76
N PRO A 143 -74.94 42.60 39.86
CA PRO A 143 -76.35 42.89 39.62
C PRO A 143 -76.97 43.84 40.66
N GLY A 144 -77.79 44.78 40.20
CA GLY A 144 -78.41 45.83 41.01
C GLY A 144 -79.23 45.34 42.21
N ASN A 145 -79.96 44.24 42.07
CA ASN A 145 -80.74 43.63 43.17
C ASN A 145 -79.87 43.00 44.27
N LEU A 146 -78.60 42.75 43.99
CA LEU A 146 -77.61 42.22 44.93
C LEU A 146 -76.77 43.34 45.57
N HIS A 147 -76.98 44.60 45.20
CA HIS A 147 -76.32 45.73 45.83
C HIS A 147 -76.71 45.83 47.33
N PRO A 148 -75.84 46.42 48.18
CA PRO A 148 -76.09 46.47 49.63
C PRO A 148 -77.44 47.07 50.03
N VAL A 149 -77.92 48.09 49.30
CA VAL A 149 -79.17 48.80 49.64
C VAL A 149 -80.42 47.98 49.32
N PRO A 150 -80.64 47.46 48.09
CA PRO A 150 -81.76 46.54 47.83
C PRO A 150 -81.77 45.29 48.72
N GLN A 151 -80.58 44.76 49.05
CA GLN A 151 -80.45 43.66 50.01
C GLN A 151 -80.91 44.07 51.42
N ALA A 152 -80.51 45.25 51.90
CA ALA A 152 -80.96 45.77 53.20
C ALA A 152 -82.48 46.04 53.24
N ILE A 153 -83.07 46.54 52.15
CA ILE A 153 -84.53 46.74 52.02
C ILE A 153 -85.26 45.39 52.07
N THR A 154 -84.80 44.41 51.29
CA THR A 154 -85.45 43.09 51.16
C THR A 154 -85.35 42.28 52.45
N THR A 155 -84.20 42.33 53.12
CA THR A 155 -83.91 41.50 54.31
C THR A 155 -84.30 42.17 55.63
N GLY A 156 -84.44 43.51 55.63
CA GLY A 156 -84.59 44.29 56.86
C GLY A 156 -83.34 44.29 57.76
N GLN A 157 -82.20 43.78 57.28
CA GLN A 157 -80.96 43.65 58.04
C GLN A 157 -79.83 44.54 57.45
N PRO A 158 -78.86 44.98 58.27
CA PRO A 158 -77.67 45.70 57.78
C PRO A 158 -76.78 44.87 56.84
N VAL A 159 -76.28 45.48 55.77
CA VAL A 159 -75.26 44.90 54.87
C VAL A 159 -74.01 45.74 54.96
N ARG A 160 -72.87 45.17 55.36
CA ARG A 160 -71.64 45.93 55.66
C ARG A 160 -70.44 45.46 54.85
N ASN A 161 -69.50 46.38 54.61
CA ASN A 161 -68.16 46.14 54.05
C ASN A 161 -68.13 45.43 52.68
N VAL A 162 -69.06 45.76 51.79
CA VAL A 162 -69.06 45.21 50.43
C VAL A 162 -68.15 46.05 49.54
N VAL A 163 -67.11 45.43 48.98
CA VAL A 163 -66.24 46.08 47.99
C VAL A 163 -66.89 45.97 46.62
N MET A 164 -67.03 47.11 45.94
CA MET A 164 -67.56 47.15 44.58
C MET A 164 -66.84 48.21 43.75
N GLY A 165 -66.60 47.88 42.48
CA GLY A 165 -66.04 48.81 41.50
C GLY A 165 -67.15 49.62 40.85
N VAL A 166 -67.21 50.92 41.10
CA VAL A 166 -68.23 51.83 40.56
C VAL A 166 -67.63 52.70 39.47
N TYR A 167 -68.34 52.84 38.34
CA TYR A 167 -67.89 53.72 37.27
C TYR A 167 -68.11 55.19 37.63
N HIS A 168 -67.04 55.98 37.60
CA HIS A 168 -67.09 57.40 37.88
C HIS A 168 -67.20 58.19 36.56
N PRO A 169 -68.35 58.83 36.26
CA PRO A 169 -68.64 59.39 34.94
C PRO A 169 -67.73 60.56 34.52
N GLN A 170 -67.29 61.43 35.44
CA GLN A 170 -66.43 62.57 35.09
C GLN A 170 -64.96 62.12 34.85
N ASN A 171 -64.40 61.32 35.75
CA ASN A 171 -63.03 60.79 35.65
C ASN A 171 -62.87 59.64 34.65
N LYS A 172 -63.97 59.10 34.10
CA LYS A 172 -64.01 57.94 33.18
C LYS A 172 -63.23 56.71 33.68
N ASN A 173 -63.06 56.58 34.98
CA ASN A 173 -62.34 55.47 35.61
C ASN A 173 -63.26 54.73 36.58
N ARG A 174 -62.86 53.51 36.95
CA ARG A 174 -63.52 52.74 38.01
C ARG A 174 -62.89 53.08 39.35
N MET A 175 -63.74 53.42 40.31
CA MET A 175 -63.35 53.60 41.70
C MET A 175 -63.73 52.37 42.49
N TRP A 176 -62.84 51.92 43.38
CA TRP A 176 -63.14 50.86 44.32
C TRP A 176 -63.75 51.46 45.57
N LEU A 177 -65.03 51.16 45.83
CA LEU A 177 -65.75 51.65 47.00
C LEU A 177 -66.01 50.52 47.99
N LEU A 178 -65.84 50.80 49.28
CA LEU A 178 -66.30 49.96 50.38
C LEU A 178 -67.65 50.48 50.88
N VAL A 179 -68.71 49.72 50.64
CA VAL A 179 -70.10 50.16 50.80
C VAL A 179 -70.79 49.41 51.95
N SER A 180 -71.58 50.13 52.75
CA SER A 180 -72.44 49.59 53.81
C SER A 180 -73.84 50.23 53.77
N ALA A 181 -74.89 49.48 54.08
CA ALA A 181 -76.28 49.93 54.08
C ALA A 181 -76.99 49.52 55.37
N GLU A 182 -77.61 50.49 56.04
CA GLU A 182 -78.27 50.36 57.35
C GLU A 182 -79.76 50.75 57.25
N PRO A 183 -80.71 49.80 57.40
CA PRO A 183 -82.13 50.11 57.33
C PRO A 183 -82.64 50.77 58.63
N GLN A 184 -83.61 51.69 58.48
CA GLN A 184 -84.35 52.32 59.56
C GLN A 184 -85.83 51.95 59.42
N LEU A 185 -86.40 51.38 60.47
CA LEU A 185 -87.79 50.89 60.49
C LEU A 185 -88.73 51.94 61.11
N ASP A 186 -90.00 51.95 60.71
CA ASP A 186 -91.07 52.72 61.36
C ASP A 186 -91.66 51.99 62.59
N GLU A 187 -92.63 52.61 63.26
CA GLU A 187 -93.29 52.05 64.46
C GLU A 187 -94.10 50.76 64.17
N GLU A 188 -94.41 50.49 62.89
CA GLU A 188 -95.16 49.30 62.43
C GLU A 188 -94.23 48.19 61.92
N GLY A 189 -92.91 48.43 61.90
CA GLY A 189 -91.88 47.47 61.48
C GLY A 189 -91.55 47.49 59.98
N ASN A 190 -92.08 48.44 59.21
CA ASN A 190 -91.78 48.61 57.79
C ASN A 190 -90.54 49.47 57.58
N ILE A 191 -89.84 49.31 56.44
CA ILE A 191 -88.68 50.14 56.09
C ILE A 191 -89.14 51.58 55.88
N ARG A 192 -88.68 52.50 56.73
CA ARG A 192 -88.86 53.94 56.56
C ARG A 192 -87.85 54.50 55.57
N GLN A 193 -86.58 54.15 55.74
CA GLN A 193 -85.46 54.61 54.92
C GLN A 193 -84.22 53.73 55.13
N VAL A 194 -83.25 53.77 54.21
CA VAL A 194 -81.96 53.10 54.34
C VAL A 194 -80.83 54.12 54.25
N ILE A 195 -79.89 54.07 55.19
CA ILE A 195 -78.70 54.91 55.21
C ILE A 195 -77.56 54.11 54.57
N CYS A 196 -77.11 54.54 53.41
CA CYS A 196 -75.95 53.97 52.72
C CYS A 196 -74.70 54.81 53.00
N THR A 197 -73.60 54.16 53.37
CA THR A 197 -72.28 54.79 53.56
C THR A 197 -71.23 54.14 52.67
N PHE A 198 -70.31 54.93 52.11
CA PHE A 198 -69.22 54.39 51.29
C PHE A 198 -67.93 55.22 51.32
N SER A 199 -66.79 54.53 51.25
CA SER A 199 -65.44 55.12 51.19
C SER A 199 -64.62 54.58 50.02
N ASP A 200 -63.66 55.37 49.53
CA ASP A 200 -62.76 54.99 48.42
C ASP A 200 -61.55 54.19 48.92
N ILE A 201 -61.23 53.08 48.26
CA ILE A 201 -60.08 52.19 48.56
C ILE A 201 -59.15 51.98 47.35
N SER A 202 -59.24 52.82 46.31
CA SER A 202 -58.53 52.63 45.03
C SER A 202 -57.00 52.66 45.13
N GLU A 203 -56.42 53.57 45.92
CA GLU A 203 -54.95 53.68 46.09
C GLU A 203 -54.32 52.41 46.68
N ARG A 204 -55.03 51.75 47.60
CA ARG A 204 -54.54 50.54 48.26
C ARG A 204 -54.37 49.39 47.28
N LYS A 205 -55.35 49.17 46.38
CA LYS A 205 -55.31 48.08 45.37
C LYS A 205 -54.15 48.26 44.38
N ALA A 206 -53.85 49.50 43.97
CA ALA A 206 -52.78 49.78 43.00
C ALA A 206 -51.37 49.48 43.55
N ALA A 207 -51.13 49.69 44.85
CA ALA A 207 -49.83 49.43 45.47
C ALA A 207 -49.51 47.93 45.58
N GLU A 208 -50.51 47.11 45.94
CA GLU A 208 -50.35 45.65 46.08
C GLU A 208 -49.98 44.99 44.74
N GLU A 209 -50.60 45.41 43.64
CA GLU A 209 -50.34 44.81 42.32
C GLU A 209 -48.95 45.18 41.75
N LYS A 210 -48.47 46.40 42.03
CA LYS A 210 -47.14 46.85 41.59
C LYS A 210 -46.02 46.01 42.23
N LEU A 211 -46.14 45.69 43.51
CA LEU A 211 -45.16 44.89 44.23
C LEU A 211 -45.10 43.46 43.70
N LYS A 212 -46.26 42.86 43.41
CA LYS A 212 -46.35 41.52 42.83
C LYS A 212 -45.63 41.43 41.47
N LYS A 213 -45.89 42.38 40.57
CA LYS A 213 -45.25 42.43 39.23
C LYS A 213 -43.72 42.60 39.30
N GLN A 214 -43.21 43.36 40.26
CA GLN A 214 -41.76 43.54 40.43
C GLN A 214 -41.06 42.25 40.91
N HIS A 215 -41.69 41.50 41.81
CA HIS A 215 -41.13 40.24 42.31
C HIS A 215 -41.04 39.16 41.22
N GLU A 216 -42.12 38.99 40.44
CA GLU A 216 -42.18 38.01 39.34
C GLU A 216 -41.12 38.30 38.25
N LEU A 217 -40.92 39.58 37.92
CA LEU A 217 -39.90 39.99 36.93
C LEU A 217 -38.49 39.63 37.38
N LEU A 218 -38.14 39.92 38.64
CA LEU A 218 -36.81 39.65 39.18
C LEU A 218 -36.52 38.14 39.22
N GLN A 219 -37.45 37.32 39.70
CA GLN A 219 -37.29 35.86 39.71
C GLN A 219 -37.07 35.31 38.29
N THR A 220 -37.88 35.75 37.33
CA THR A 220 -37.79 35.29 35.94
C THR A 220 -36.43 35.62 35.31
N ILE A 221 -35.90 36.83 35.53
CA ILE A 221 -34.58 37.21 35.02
C ILE A 221 -33.50 36.31 35.62
N MET A 222 -33.52 36.12 36.93
CA MET A 222 -32.50 35.34 37.63
C MET A 222 -32.50 33.86 37.20
N ASP A 223 -33.67 33.27 36.96
CA ASP A 223 -33.80 31.86 36.59
C ASP A 223 -33.39 31.54 35.14
N HIS A 224 -33.47 32.52 34.24
CA HIS A 224 -33.28 32.30 32.80
C HIS A 224 -32.00 32.91 32.21
N VAL A 225 -31.27 33.76 32.94
CA VAL A 225 -29.99 34.30 32.47
C VAL A 225 -28.93 33.19 32.36
N PRO A 226 -28.28 32.98 31.20
CA PRO A 226 -27.31 31.91 30.96
C PRO A 226 -25.90 32.25 31.47
N ILE A 227 -25.83 32.97 32.58
CA ILE A 227 -24.60 33.38 33.27
C ILE A 227 -24.78 32.96 34.73
N MET A 228 -23.75 32.37 35.33
CA MET A 228 -23.78 32.00 36.74
C MET A 228 -23.85 33.27 37.57
N VAL A 229 -24.81 33.36 38.47
CA VAL A 229 -24.93 34.47 39.42
C VAL A 229 -25.05 33.91 40.80
N ASP A 230 -24.20 34.38 41.71
CA ASP A 230 -24.26 34.03 43.12
C ASP A 230 -24.26 35.27 44.01
N PHE A 231 -24.81 35.08 45.21
CA PHE A 231 -24.89 36.09 46.25
C PHE A 231 -24.09 35.59 47.44
N ILE A 232 -23.09 36.38 47.83
CA ILE A 232 -22.08 36.02 48.80
C ILE A 232 -22.19 36.99 49.97
N ASP A 233 -22.23 36.46 51.19
CA ASP A 233 -22.27 37.29 52.40
C ASP A 233 -20.91 37.92 52.74
N SER A 234 -20.90 38.73 53.80
CA SER A 234 -19.68 39.40 54.30
C SER A 234 -18.60 38.44 54.84
N GLN A 235 -18.94 37.17 55.09
CA GLN A 235 -18.01 36.11 55.48
C GLN A 235 -17.49 35.30 54.29
N GLY A 236 -17.93 35.61 53.07
CA GLY A 236 -17.54 34.91 51.86
C GLY A 236 -18.35 33.64 51.59
N GLN A 237 -19.49 33.42 52.27
CA GLN A 237 -20.33 32.24 52.02
C GLN A 237 -21.41 32.54 50.98
N VAL A 238 -21.62 31.60 50.05
CA VAL A 238 -22.66 31.70 49.02
C VAL A 238 -24.03 31.45 49.68
N GLN A 239 -24.86 32.48 49.77
CA GLN A 239 -26.20 32.43 50.36
C GLN A 239 -27.27 32.02 49.36
N TRP A 240 -27.05 32.35 48.09
CA TRP A 240 -28.00 32.09 47.01
C TRP A 240 -27.25 32.02 45.68
N ALA A 241 -27.72 31.18 44.76
CA ALA A 241 -27.20 31.12 43.41
C ALA A 241 -28.33 30.85 42.41
N ASN A 242 -28.13 31.29 41.17
CA ASN A 242 -29.11 31.10 40.12
C ASN A 242 -29.01 29.72 39.44
N ARG A 243 -30.01 29.38 38.62
CA ARG A 243 -30.08 28.07 37.96
C ARG A 243 -28.90 27.77 37.03
N ALA A 244 -28.30 28.78 36.42
CA ALA A 244 -27.12 28.61 35.58
C ALA A 244 -25.88 28.20 36.40
N TRP A 245 -25.71 28.75 37.60
CA TRP A 245 -24.68 28.36 38.57
C TRP A 245 -24.83 26.89 38.97
N GLU A 246 -26.05 26.47 39.33
CA GLU A 246 -26.31 25.09 39.73
C GLU A 246 -26.07 24.10 38.59
N LYS A 247 -26.53 24.41 37.37
CA LYS A 247 -26.35 23.54 36.21
C LYS A 247 -24.89 23.37 35.81
N THR A 248 -24.11 24.45 35.88
CA THR A 248 -22.71 24.47 35.41
C THR A 248 -21.77 23.84 36.45
N LEU A 249 -21.94 24.18 37.73
CA LEU A 249 -21.07 23.67 38.81
C LEU A 249 -21.59 22.36 39.42
N GLY A 250 -22.87 22.03 39.24
CA GLY A 250 -23.51 20.79 39.70
C GLY A 250 -23.93 20.79 41.18
N TRP A 251 -23.70 21.88 41.90
CA TRP A 251 -24.09 22.07 43.29
C TRP A 251 -25.48 22.70 43.39
N THR A 252 -26.27 22.32 44.40
CA THR A 252 -27.66 22.80 44.58
C THR A 252 -27.77 23.87 45.65
N ALA A 253 -28.80 24.72 45.59
CA ALA A 253 -29.06 25.78 46.57
C ALA A 253 -29.22 25.30 48.02
N GLN A 254 -29.69 24.07 48.22
CA GLN A 254 -29.81 23.46 49.54
C GLN A 254 -28.42 23.06 50.11
N GLU A 255 -27.52 22.59 49.25
CA GLU A 255 -26.14 22.24 49.64
C GLU A 255 -25.27 23.48 49.92
N LEU A 256 -25.67 24.65 49.39
CA LEU A 256 -25.03 25.96 49.69
C LEU A 256 -25.13 26.32 51.17
N GLN A 257 -26.23 25.96 51.86
CA GLN A 257 -26.48 26.36 53.25
C GLN A 257 -25.85 25.40 54.28
N GLU A 258 -25.49 24.19 53.87
CA GLU A 258 -25.01 23.13 54.78
C GLU A 258 -23.47 23.05 54.86
N GLN A 259 -22.74 23.61 53.89
CA GLN A 259 -21.29 23.43 53.75
C GLN A 259 -20.58 24.68 53.22
N ASN A 260 -19.34 24.91 53.65
CA ASN A 260 -18.49 25.96 53.06
C ASN A 260 -17.96 25.49 51.69
N LEU A 261 -18.77 25.69 50.65
CA LEU A 261 -18.52 25.18 49.31
C LEU A 261 -17.35 25.86 48.58
N LEU A 262 -16.87 27.03 49.02
CA LEU A 262 -15.69 27.67 48.39
C LEU A 262 -14.46 26.76 48.45
N THR A 263 -14.27 26.05 49.55
CA THR A 263 -13.17 25.07 49.71
C THR A 263 -13.32 23.83 48.83
N LYS A 264 -14.53 23.52 48.35
CA LYS A 264 -14.78 22.44 47.41
C LYS A 264 -14.63 22.88 45.95
N LEU A 265 -15.05 24.11 45.64
CA LEU A 265 -14.85 24.72 44.33
C LEU A 265 -13.35 24.97 44.06
N TYR A 266 -12.59 25.26 45.12
CA TYR A 266 -11.15 25.54 45.07
C TYR A 266 -10.42 24.75 46.18
N PRO A 267 -10.08 23.46 45.96
CA PRO A 267 -9.47 22.61 46.99
C PRO A 267 -8.07 23.01 47.43
N ASP A 268 -7.30 23.66 46.56
CA ASP A 268 -5.97 24.18 46.89
C ASP A 268 -6.12 25.40 47.82
N PRO A 269 -5.61 25.36 49.07
CA PRO A 269 -5.75 26.45 50.03
C PRO A 269 -5.20 27.78 49.53
N LEU A 270 -4.08 27.77 48.78
CA LEU A 270 -3.49 29.00 48.24
C LEU A 270 -4.35 29.58 47.11
N HIS A 271 -4.96 28.72 46.28
CA HIS A 271 -5.89 29.15 45.24
C HIS A 271 -7.20 29.67 45.83
N CYS A 272 -7.76 28.98 46.84
CA CYS A 272 -8.95 29.38 47.57
C CYS A 272 -8.77 30.76 48.23
N GLN A 273 -7.62 31.00 48.87
CA GLN A 273 -7.32 32.30 49.47
C GLN A 273 -7.28 33.44 48.44
N ARG A 274 -6.69 33.20 47.27
CA ARG A 274 -6.69 34.19 46.17
C ARG A 274 -8.10 34.50 45.65
N VAL A 275 -8.97 33.48 45.58
CA VAL A 275 -10.37 33.68 45.20
C VAL A 275 -11.12 34.48 46.26
N LEU A 276 -10.90 34.19 47.55
CA LEU A 276 -11.49 34.95 48.66
C LEU A 276 -11.06 36.42 48.62
N GLU A 277 -9.78 36.71 48.40
CA GLU A 277 -9.28 38.09 48.22
C GLU A 277 -9.93 38.78 47.02
N PHE A 278 -10.13 38.05 45.91
CA PHE A 278 -10.82 38.58 44.73
C PHE A 278 -12.31 38.90 45.00
N ILE A 279 -13.01 38.05 45.76
CA ILE A 279 -14.39 38.30 46.20
C ILE A 279 -14.47 39.48 47.16
N GLN A 280 -13.51 39.60 48.08
CA GLN A 280 -13.44 40.68 49.05
C GLN A 280 -13.16 42.04 48.40
N THR A 281 -12.22 42.08 47.46
CA THR A 281 -11.86 43.32 46.75
C THR A 281 -12.96 43.81 45.81
N ALA A 282 -13.79 42.91 45.27
CA ALA A 282 -14.99 43.22 44.48
C ALA A 282 -14.78 44.34 43.43
N THR A 283 -13.69 44.22 42.66
CA THR A 283 -13.22 45.28 41.75
C THR A 283 -14.09 45.49 40.51
N GLY A 284 -15.09 44.63 40.27
CA GLY A 284 -15.91 44.60 39.07
C GLY A 284 -15.17 44.14 37.80
N LYS A 285 -13.89 43.75 37.89
CA LYS A 285 -13.11 43.23 36.76
C LYS A 285 -13.25 41.72 36.65
N TRP A 286 -13.25 41.23 35.41
CA TRP A 286 -13.23 39.80 35.12
C TRP A 286 -11.88 39.18 35.45
N GLN A 287 -11.89 38.02 36.08
CA GLN A 287 -10.71 37.23 36.36
C GLN A 287 -10.99 35.73 36.22
N ASP A 288 -10.03 35.03 35.61
CA ASP A 288 -10.14 33.60 35.33
C ASP A 288 -9.68 32.74 36.50
N PHE A 289 -10.42 31.67 36.76
CA PHE A 289 -10.15 30.68 37.79
C PHE A 289 -10.35 29.26 37.27
N ARG A 290 -9.74 28.29 37.95
CA ARG A 290 -9.99 26.87 37.72
C ARG A 290 -10.94 26.40 38.82
N THR A 291 -12.18 26.13 38.43
CA THR A 291 -13.25 25.77 39.38
C THR A 291 -13.53 24.29 39.28
N GLN A 292 -13.57 23.62 40.43
CA GLN A 292 -13.97 22.23 40.51
C GLN A 292 -15.50 22.12 40.64
N THR A 293 -16.11 21.38 39.73
CA THR A 293 -17.53 21.03 39.77
C THR A 293 -17.80 19.93 40.80
N ARG A 294 -19.07 19.69 41.15
CA ARG A 294 -19.47 18.68 42.15
C ARG A 294 -18.95 17.26 41.86
N ASN A 295 -18.85 16.88 40.58
CA ASN A 295 -18.37 15.56 40.17
C ASN A 295 -16.83 15.44 40.16
N GLY A 296 -16.11 16.50 40.54
CA GLY A 296 -14.66 16.55 40.59
C GLY A 296 -13.98 17.09 39.31
N THR A 297 -14.72 17.37 38.24
CA THR A 297 -14.17 17.91 36.99
C THR A 297 -13.73 19.36 37.19
N ILE A 298 -12.53 19.70 36.72
CA ILE A 298 -12.01 21.07 36.74
C ILE A 298 -12.38 21.75 35.42
N ILE A 299 -13.12 22.85 35.51
CA ILE A 299 -13.49 23.70 34.38
C ILE A 299 -12.82 25.08 34.51
N ASN A 300 -12.60 25.76 33.38
CA ASN A 300 -12.12 27.13 33.38
C ASN A 300 -13.32 28.07 33.48
N THR A 301 -13.40 28.84 34.56
CA THR A 301 -14.44 29.86 34.74
C THR A 301 -13.81 31.24 34.76
N THR A 302 -14.61 32.27 34.45
CA THR A 302 -14.23 33.66 34.64
C THR A 302 -15.30 34.36 35.47
N TRP A 303 -14.89 35.16 36.44
CA TRP A 303 -15.78 35.78 37.43
C TRP A 303 -15.55 37.28 37.56
N ALA A 304 -16.61 38.03 37.84
CA ALA A 304 -16.57 39.43 38.25
C ALA A 304 -17.45 39.62 39.50
N ASN A 305 -16.96 40.38 40.47
CA ASN A 305 -17.62 40.58 41.76
C ASN A 305 -18.03 42.04 41.96
N VAL A 306 -19.27 42.28 42.39
CA VAL A 306 -19.85 43.60 42.65
C VAL A 306 -20.33 43.70 44.09
N ARG A 307 -19.87 44.71 44.82
CA ARG A 307 -20.27 44.95 46.22
C ARG A 307 -21.59 45.73 46.30
N LEU A 308 -22.51 45.25 47.12
CA LEU A 308 -23.78 45.90 47.44
C LEU A 308 -23.69 46.81 48.67
N SER A 309 -24.67 47.70 48.84
CA SER A 309 -24.73 48.69 49.92
C SER A 309 -24.89 48.10 51.32
N ASP A 310 -25.39 46.87 51.42
CA ASP A 310 -25.55 46.11 52.66
C ASP A 310 -24.29 45.31 53.06
N GLY A 311 -23.23 45.38 52.25
CA GLY A 311 -21.96 44.67 52.46
C GLY A 311 -21.85 43.32 51.77
N ASN A 312 -22.93 42.81 51.16
CA ASN A 312 -22.91 41.55 50.42
C ASN A 312 -22.29 41.71 49.02
N THR A 313 -21.82 40.63 48.40
CA THR A 313 -21.22 40.62 47.06
C THR A 313 -22.07 39.80 46.10
N ILE A 314 -22.33 40.32 44.91
CA ILE A 314 -22.84 39.53 43.79
C ILE A 314 -21.66 39.07 42.94
N GLY A 315 -21.49 37.76 42.77
CA GLY A 315 -20.57 37.20 41.80
C GLY A 315 -21.29 36.85 40.50
N ILE A 316 -20.66 37.20 39.38
CA ILE A 316 -21.14 36.93 38.03
C ILE A 316 -20.07 36.11 37.33
N GLY A 317 -20.41 34.89 36.90
CA GLY A 317 -19.48 33.90 36.40
C GLY A 317 -19.89 33.27 35.07
N GLN A 318 -18.91 32.93 34.23
CA GLN A 318 -19.10 32.23 32.96
C GLN A 318 -18.10 31.07 32.80
N ASP A 319 -18.53 29.95 32.23
CA ASP A 319 -17.64 28.88 31.78
C ASP A 319 -16.98 29.26 30.45
N ILE A 320 -15.65 29.22 30.41
CA ILE A 320 -14.81 29.57 29.26
C ILE A 320 -13.95 28.39 28.80
N THR A 321 -14.29 27.17 29.22
CA THR A 321 -13.51 25.95 28.93
C THR A 321 -13.42 25.67 27.43
N GLU A 322 -14.54 25.66 26.72
CA GLU A 322 -14.57 25.44 25.27
C GLU A 322 -13.74 26.48 24.51
N ARG A 323 -13.85 27.75 24.91
CA ARG A 323 -13.08 28.84 24.32
C ARG A 323 -11.58 28.65 24.54
N LYS A 324 -11.14 28.32 25.76
CA LYS A 324 -9.72 28.07 26.03
C LYS A 324 -9.18 26.84 25.30
N LEU A 325 -9.97 25.76 25.20
CA LEU A 325 -9.58 24.58 24.43
C LEU A 325 -9.46 24.88 22.93
N ALA A 326 -10.36 25.69 22.36
CA ALA A 326 -10.27 26.12 20.98
C ALA A 326 -9.04 27.00 20.72
N ASP A 327 -8.73 27.95 21.61
CA ASP A 327 -7.54 28.78 21.52
C ASP A 327 -6.24 27.96 21.63
N GLU A 328 -6.20 26.96 22.51
CA GLU A 328 -5.08 26.03 22.64
C GLU A 328 -4.92 25.12 21.41
N ALA A 329 -6.02 24.60 20.87
CA ALA A 329 -6.02 23.79 19.66
C ALA A 329 -5.50 24.59 18.45
N LEU A 330 -5.91 25.86 18.32
CA LEU A 330 -5.40 26.75 17.26
C LEU A 330 -3.90 26.99 17.42
N LYS A 331 -3.43 27.29 18.64
CA LYS A 331 -1.99 27.44 18.92
C LYS A 331 -1.19 26.18 18.63
N LEU A 332 -1.74 25.01 18.95
CA LEU A 332 -1.09 23.74 18.66
C LEU A 332 -1.02 23.45 17.16
N ALA A 333 -2.09 23.72 16.41
CA ALA A 333 -2.11 23.57 14.95
C ALA A 333 -1.09 24.50 14.28
N ASP A 334 -1.04 25.76 14.74
CA ASP A 334 -0.09 26.76 14.26
C ASP A 334 1.35 26.35 14.53
N PHE A 335 1.65 25.95 15.78
CA PHE A 335 2.95 25.44 16.18
C PHE A 335 3.36 24.18 15.39
N SER A 336 2.40 23.28 15.13
CA SER A 336 2.65 22.04 14.38
C SER A 336 3.00 22.31 12.93
N PHE A 337 2.29 23.24 12.27
CA PHE A 337 2.64 23.70 10.92
C PHE A 337 4.04 24.32 10.90
N GLU A 338 4.31 25.23 11.84
CA GLU A 338 5.57 25.99 11.89
C GLU A 338 6.80 25.12 12.10
N ARG A 339 6.69 24.07 12.93
CA ARG A 339 7.81 23.16 13.25
C ARG A 339 7.83 21.86 12.45
N ALA A 340 6.92 21.66 11.51
CA ALA A 340 6.93 20.46 10.67
C ALA A 340 8.26 20.35 9.91
N ALA A 341 8.86 19.15 9.91
CA ALA A 341 10.12 18.88 9.22
C ALA A 341 9.98 18.94 7.69
N ILE A 342 8.79 18.61 7.17
CA ILE A 342 8.49 18.77 5.75
C ILE A 342 8.32 20.25 5.41
N ALA A 343 8.91 20.70 4.31
CA ALA A 343 8.74 22.06 3.83
C ALA A 343 7.28 22.26 3.37
N ALA A 344 6.61 23.30 3.86
CA ALA A 344 5.21 23.54 3.56
C ALA A 344 4.93 25.02 3.27
N LEU A 345 4.09 25.27 2.25
CA LEU A 345 3.73 26.61 1.78
C LEU A 345 2.23 26.74 1.60
N TRP A 346 1.69 27.89 2.01
CA TRP A 346 0.38 28.39 1.60
C TRP A 346 0.58 29.39 0.48
N ILE A 347 -0.12 29.16 -0.62
CA ILE A 347 0.01 29.93 -1.85
C ILE A 347 -1.39 30.41 -2.26
N GLY A 348 -1.51 31.69 -2.62
CA GLY A 348 -2.73 32.27 -3.14
C GLY A 348 -2.93 31.97 -4.64
N LYS A 349 -4.14 32.20 -5.14
CA LYS A 349 -4.51 32.02 -6.56
C LYS A 349 -3.53 32.63 -7.56
N ASN A 350 -2.93 33.77 -7.24
CA ASN A 350 -2.02 34.49 -8.12
C ASN A 350 -0.55 34.06 -7.97
N ALA A 351 -0.28 32.85 -7.44
CA ALA A 351 1.06 32.32 -7.15
C ALA A 351 1.82 33.03 -6.01
N GLN A 352 1.20 33.98 -5.31
CA GLN A 352 1.82 34.65 -4.17
C GLN A 352 1.97 33.67 -2.99
N ILE A 353 3.15 33.62 -2.39
CA ILE A 353 3.39 32.84 -1.18
C ILE A 353 2.83 33.62 0.01
N LEU A 354 1.82 33.07 0.66
CA LEU A 354 1.10 33.71 1.77
C LEU A 354 1.74 33.34 3.12
N ARG A 355 2.12 32.08 3.28
CA ARG A 355 2.67 31.57 4.54
C ARG A 355 3.62 30.41 4.29
N VAL A 356 4.67 30.33 5.10
CA VAL A 356 5.70 29.29 5.04
C VAL A 356 6.02 28.79 6.44
N ASN A 357 6.46 27.55 6.55
CA ASN A 357 6.96 27.00 7.80
C ASN A 357 8.50 27.09 7.89
N GLN A 358 9.06 26.66 9.03
CA GLN A 358 10.51 26.66 9.22
C GLN A 358 11.24 25.70 8.26
N GLY A 359 10.62 24.58 7.90
CA GLY A 359 11.23 23.58 7.01
C GLY A 359 11.58 24.13 5.64
N VAL A 360 10.69 24.89 4.99
CA VAL A 360 10.98 25.48 3.67
C VAL A 360 12.00 26.61 3.75
N CYS A 361 12.00 27.42 4.83
CA CYS A 361 13.02 28.45 5.05
C CYS A 361 14.43 27.83 5.17
N GLN A 362 14.55 26.72 5.90
CA GLN A 362 15.82 26.00 6.04
C GLN A 362 16.26 25.37 4.72
N MET A 363 15.33 24.75 3.98
CA MET A 363 15.62 24.11 2.70
C MET A 363 16.07 25.09 1.62
N LEU A 364 15.42 26.26 1.51
CA LEU A 364 15.74 27.24 0.46
C LEU A 364 16.71 28.35 0.89
N GLY A 365 16.97 28.50 2.19
CA GLY A 365 17.86 29.52 2.75
C GLY A 365 17.30 30.95 2.77
N TYR A 366 16.03 31.16 2.43
CA TYR A 366 15.35 32.45 2.52
C TYR A 366 14.73 32.67 3.90
N SER A 367 14.60 33.94 4.31
CA SER A 367 13.79 34.28 5.49
C SER A 367 12.28 34.12 5.18
N ARG A 368 11.47 34.05 6.23
CA ARG A 368 10.02 33.99 6.10
C ARG A 368 9.48 35.22 5.35
N GLU A 369 9.94 36.40 5.73
CA GLU A 369 9.52 37.68 5.14
C GLU A 369 9.91 37.76 3.67
N GLU A 370 11.10 37.26 3.31
CA GLU A 370 11.55 37.14 1.93
C GLU A 370 10.59 36.24 1.13
N LEU A 371 10.34 35.02 1.59
CA LEU A 371 9.45 34.08 0.90
C LEU A 371 8.02 34.61 0.78
N GLN A 372 7.47 35.27 1.80
CA GLN A 372 6.12 35.84 1.76
C GLN A 372 5.97 37.04 0.80
N SER A 373 7.09 37.64 0.39
CA SER A 373 7.11 38.69 -0.63
C SER A 373 7.27 38.15 -2.06
N MET A 374 7.53 36.85 -2.21
CA MET A 374 7.81 36.18 -3.47
C MET A 374 6.58 35.44 -4.02
N HIS A 375 6.69 35.04 -5.29
CA HIS A 375 5.77 34.16 -5.97
C HIS A 375 6.42 32.79 -6.22
N VAL A 376 5.61 31.77 -6.51
CA VAL A 376 6.12 30.41 -6.77
C VAL A 376 7.15 30.38 -7.91
N TYR A 377 6.97 31.15 -8.97
CA TYR A 377 7.92 31.20 -10.09
C TYR A 377 9.25 31.93 -9.77
N ASP A 378 9.34 32.62 -8.63
CA ASP A 378 10.63 33.18 -8.17
C ASP A 378 11.53 32.07 -7.59
N ILE A 379 10.93 31.03 -7.01
CA ILE A 379 11.62 29.87 -6.43
C ILE A 379 11.59 28.63 -7.32
N ASP A 380 10.62 28.47 -8.23
CA ASP A 380 10.56 27.33 -9.17
C ASP A 380 10.78 27.82 -10.61
N PRO A 381 11.95 27.53 -11.23
CA PRO A 381 12.26 27.95 -12.59
C PRO A 381 11.38 27.32 -13.68
N ASN A 382 10.71 26.20 -13.39
CA ASN A 382 9.84 25.51 -14.34
C ASN A 382 8.45 26.16 -14.44
N PHE A 383 8.13 27.08 -13.52
CA PHE A 383 6.88 27.81 -13.54
C PHE A 383 7.10 29.24 -14.01
N SER A 384 6.18 29.70 -14.84
CA SER A 384 6.00 31.11 -15.20
C SER A 384 4.58 31.54 -14.82
N SER A 385 4.28 32.84 -14.90
CA SER A 385 2.93 33.36 -14.67
C SER A 385 1.88 32.75 -15.63
N GLU A 386 2.30 32.42 -16.85
CA GLU A 386 1.48 31.79 -17.89
C GLU A 386 1.18 30.33 -17.55
N ILE A 387 2.23 29.56 -17.20
CA ILE A 387 2.11 28.14 -16.80
C ILE A 387 1.30 28.00 -15.52
N TRP A 388 1.44 28.94 -14.58
CA TRP A 388 0.68 28.92 -13.32
C TRP A 388 -0.83 28.98 -13.53
N SER A 389 -1.30 29.77 -14.50
CA SER A 389 -2.73 29.90 -14.78
C SER A 389 -3.35 28.59 -15.26
N GLU A 390 -2.61 27.81 -16.07
CA GLU A 390 -3.02 26.48 -16.50
C GLU A 390 -2.91 25.46 -15.36
N HIS A 391 -1.82 25.51 -14.60
CA HIS A 391 -1.63 24.68 -13.41
C HIS A 391 -2.75 24.88 -12.37
N TRP A 392 -3.19 26.11 -12.12
CA TRP A 392 -4.28 26.40 -11.19
C TRP A 392 -5.62 25.79 -11.64
N LYS A 393 -5.93 25.86 -12.94
CA LYS A 393 -7.13 25.21 -13.50
C LYS A 393 -7.08 23.70 -13.31
N ARG A 394 -5.92 23.10 -13.60
CA ARG A 394 -5.69 21.67 -13.42
C ARG A 394 -5.81 21.26 -11.95
N LEU A 395 -5.17 21.99 -11.04
CA LEU A 395 -5.24 21.77 -9.59
C LEU A 395 -6.69 21.87 -9.07
N LYS A 396 -7.48 22.84 -9.55
CA LYS A 396 -8.88 22.98 -9.16
C LYS A 396 -9.75 21.80 -9.57
N HIS A 397 -9.42 21.16 -10.70
CA HIS A 397 -10.09 19.97 -11.21
C HIS A 397 -9.65 18.70 -10.48
N GLU A 398 -8.33 18.45 -10.38
CA GLU A 398 -7.75 17.23 -9.81
C GLU A 398 -7.73 17.22 -8.27
N LYS A 399 -7.93 18.39 -7.62
CA LYS A 399 -7.89 18.63 -6.17
C LYS A 399 -6.54 18.43 -5.49
N THR A 400 -5.80 17.40 -5.87
CA THR A 400 -4.45 17.14 -5.38
C THR A 400 -3.56 16.75 -6.56
N LEU A 401 -2.35 17.31 -6.61
CA LEU A 401 -1.34 17.00 -7.62
C LEU A 401 -0.03 16.65 -6.95
N THR A 402 0.65 15.62 -7.42
CA THR A 402 2.05 15.35 -7.05
C THR A 402 2.89 15.40 -8.32
N LEU A 403 3.95 16.20 -8.30
CA LEU A 403 4.85 16.35 -9.44
C LEU A 403 6.28 16.54 -8.96
N VAL A 404 7.23 16.22 -9.85
CA VAL A 404 8.65 16.51 -9.65
C VAL A 404 8.96 17.81 -10.36
N SER A 405 9.63 18.72 -9.66
CA SER A 405 10.10 20.00 -10.20
C SER A 405 11.47 20.35 -9.60
N GLN A 406 11.87 21.60 -9.72
CA GLN A 406 13.12 22.12 -9.20
C GLN A 406 12.86 23.42 -8.47
N HIS A 407 13.44 23.57 -7.27
CA HIS A 407 13.46 24.84 -6.58
C HIS A 407 14.86 25.45 -6.63
N ARG A 408 14.92 26.78 -6.65
CA ARG A 408 16.13 27.58 -6.60
C ARG A 408 16.26 28.19 -5.21
N ALA A 409 17.31 27.79 -4.50
CA ALA A 409 17.65 28.36 -3.20
C ALA A 409 18.26 29.77 -3.33
N LYS A 410 18.42 30.46 -2.20
CA LYS A 410 18.97 31.83 -2.12
C LYS A 410 20.40 31.96 -2.65
N ASP A 411 21.20 30.90 -2.51
CA ASP A 411 22.56 30.81 -3.04
C ASP A 411 22.59 30.46 -4.54
N SER A 412 21.43 30.43 -5.21
CA SER A 412 21.22 30.02 -6.61
C SER A 412 21.43 28.54 -6.89
N SER A 413 21.63 27.68 -5.88
CA SER A 413 21.62 26.22 -6.07
C SER A 413 20.24 25.74 -6.49
N ILE A 414 20.21 24.73 -7.37
CA ILE A 414 18.98 24.09 -7.84
C ILE A 414 18.78 22.79 -7.07
N ILE A 415 17.69 22.71 -6.32
CA ILE A 415 17.30 21.57 -5.52
C ILE A 415 16.19 20.82 -6.27
N PRO A 416 16.40 19.58 -6.70
CA PRO A 416 15.32 18.76 -7.24
C PRO A 416 14.33 18.43 -6.12
N ILE A 417 13.04 18.64 -6.40
CA ILE A 417 11.98 18.48 -5.41
C ILE A 417 10.83 17.63 -5.94
N GLU A 418 10.19 16.92 -5.03
CA GLU A 418 8.85 16.36 -5.22
C GLU A 418 7.86 17.23 -4.44
N VAL A 419 6.89 17.82 -5.13
CA VAL A 419 5.88 18.69 -4.51
C VAL A 419 4.51 18.04 -4.60
N THR A 420 3.83 17.95 -3.46
CA THR A 420 2.42 17.56 -3.36
C THR A 420 1.58 18.79 -3.04
N ILE A 421 0.63 19.09 -3.90
CA ILE A 421 -0.10 20.35 -3.99
C ILE A 421 -1.57 20.06 -3.75
N ASN A 422 -2.18 20.72 -2.77
CA ASN A 422 -3.60 20.53 -2.45
C ASN A 422 -4.40 21.81 -2.67
N TYR A 423 -5.49 21.71 -3.43
CA TYR A 423 -6.45 22.79 -3.60
C TYR A 423 -7.38 22.88 -2.38
N LEU A 424 -7.52 24.07 -1.83
CA LEU A 424 -8.43 24.36 -0.72
C LEU A 424 -9.30 25.57 -1.07
N ASP A 425 -10.58 25.50 -0.71
CA ASP A 425 -11.53 26.62 -0.76
C ASP A 425 -12.06 26.84 0.65
N PHE A 426 -11.78 28.02 1.21
CA PHE A 426 -12.22 28.39 2.56
C PHE A 426 -12.89 29.76 2.52
N ASN A 427 -14.19 29.79 2.83
CA ASN A 427 -15.03 30.98 2.78
C ASN A 427 -15.04 31.71 1.42
N GLY A 428 -14.87 30.99 0.30
CA GLY A 428 -14.87 31.56 -1.05
C GLY A 428 -13.51 32.09 -1.52
N GLU A 429 -12.48 31.99 -0.68
CA GLU A 429 -11.09 32.25 -1.04
C GLU A 429 -10.36 30.94 -1.38
N GLU A 430 -9.64 30.94 -2.50
CA GLU A 430 -8.96 29.76 -3.03
C GLU A 430 -7.47 29.75 -2.63
N TYR A 431 -7.01 28.61 -2.13
CA TYR A 431 -5.64 28.40 -1.67
C TYR A 431 -5.03 27.13 -2.28
N ASN A 432 -3.71 27.17 -2.40
CA ASN A 432 -2.87 26.01 -2.67
C ASN A 432 -2.03 25.76 -1.42
N PHE A 433 -2.16 24.57 -0.84
CA PHE A 433 -1.32 24.10 0.24
C PHE A 433 -0.36 23.02 -0.24
N ALA A 434 0.91 23.38 -0.33
CA ALA A 434 1.96 22.56 -0.94
C ALA A 434 2.92 22.00 0.12
N PHE A 435 3.21 20.71 0.02
CA PHE A 435 4.29 20.04 0.72
C PHE A 435 5.44 19.78 -0.24
N VAL A 436 6.63 20.20 0.12
CA VAL A 436 7.84 20.08 -0.71
C VAL A 436 8.80 19.12 -0.02
N LYS A 437 9.28 18.15 -0.80
CA LYS A 437 10.28 17.19 -0.36
C LYS A 437 11.51 17.32 -1.24
N ASP A 438 12.66 17.52 -0.62
CA ASP A 438 13.95 17.40 -1.29
C ASP A 438 14.20 15.94 -1.69
N ILE A 439 14.50 15.71 -2.97
CA ILE A 439 14.79 14.38 -3.52
C ILE A 439 16.23 14.24 -4.01
N THR A 440 17.14 15.14 -3.61
CA THR A 440 18.56 15.11 -4.00
C THR A 440 19.21 13.78 -3.63
N GLU A 441 19.13 13.37 -2.36
CA GLU A 441 19.69 12.10 -1.88
C GLU A 441 19.12 10.88 -2.62
N ARG A 442 17.81 10.92 -2.95
CA ARG A 442 17.15 9.86 -3.71
C ARG A 442 17.72 9.76 -5.13
N LEU A 443 17.85 10.89 -5.84
CA LEU A 443 18.38 10.91 -7.20
C LEU A 443 19.86 10.50 -7.24
N GLU A 444 20.66 10.91 -6.27
CA GLU A 444 22.05 10.47 -6.12
C GLU A 444 22.15 8.96 -5.89
N THR A 445 21.30 8.41 -5.02
CA THR A 445 21.25 6.96 -4.74
C THR A 445 20.79 6.17 -5.96
N GLU A 446 19.75 6.63 -6.67
CA GLU A 446 19.27 6.00 -7.89
C GLU A 446 20.33 6.03 -9.01
N ALA A 447 21.05 7.16 -9.15
CA ALA A 447 22.14 7.28 -10.12
C ALA A 447 23.32 6.35 -9.79
N ALA A 448 23.72 6.27 -8.51
CA ALA A 448 24.78 5.37 -8.07
C ALA A 448 24.41 3.90 -8.30
N LEU A 449 23.18 3.50 -7.96
CA LEU A 449 22.68 2.14 -8.19
C LEU A 449 22.60 1.81 -9.69
N ARG A 450 22.18 2.78 -10.52
CA ARG A 450 22.17 2.62 -11.97
C ARG A 450 23.57 2.41 -12.53
N GLN A 451 24.54 3.23 -12.11
CA GLN A 451 25.93 3.08 -12.52
C GLN A 451 26.51 1.73 -12.09
N GLN A 452 26.17 1.24 -10.89
CA GLN A 452 26.56 -0.10 -10.44
C GLN A 452 25.96 -1.20 -11.32
N ARG A 453 24.67 -1.12 -11.65
CA ARG A 453 24.01 -2.09 -12.55
C ARG A 453 24.60 -2.09 -13.94
N GLU A 454 24.89 -0.92 -14.51
CA GLU A 454 25.50 -0.81 -15.84
C GLU A 454 26.88 -1.48 -15.85
N ARG A 455 27.69 -1.32 -14.79
CA ARG A 455 28.98 -2.03 -14.63
C ARG A 455 28.83 -3.55 -14.52
N GLU A 456 27.88 -4.03 -13.71
CA GLU A 456 27.60 -5.46 -13.57
C GLU A 456 27.14 -6.08 -14.91
N GLN A 457 26.31 -5.37 -15.67
CA GLN A 457 25.87 -5.81 -17.01
C GLN A 457 27.02 -5.89 -18.01
N LEU A 458 27.93 -4.90 -18.00
CA LEU A 458 29.14 -4.93 -18.82
C LEU A 458 30.03 -6.13 -18.47
N LEU A 459 30.25 -6.42 -17.18
CA LEU A 459 31.02 -7.58 -16.74
C LEU A 459 30.44 -8.92 -17.25
N VAL A 460 29.12 -9.08 -17.20
CA VAL A 460 28.44 -10.27 -17.73
C VAL A 460 28.62 -10.37 -19.24
N SER A 461 28.47 -9.26 -19.97
CA SER A 461 28.66 -9.24 -21.43
C SER A 461 30.09 -9.62 -21.83
N VAL A 462 31.10 -9.06 -21.16
CA VAL A 462 32.52 -9.38 -21.39
C VAL A 462 32.79 -10.86 -21.11
N THR A 463 32.27 -11.39 -20.00
CA THR A 463 32.41 -12.81 -19.65
C THR A 463 31.82 -13.72 -20.71
N GLU A 464 30.65 -13.37 -21.27
CA GLU A 464 30.01 -14.14 -22.33
C GLU A 464 30.85 -14.13 -23.61
N HIS A 465 31.37 -12.98 -24.03
CA HIS A 465 32.24 -12.89 -25.21
C HIS A 465 33.52 -13.74 -25.06
N ILE A 466 34.14 -13.74 -23.88
CA ILE A 466 35.32 -14.58 -23.59
C ILE A 466 34.99 -16.08 -23.72
N ARG A 467 33.76 -16.50 -23.39
CA ARG A 467 33.34 -17.91 -23.39
C ARG A 467 32.72 -18.39 -24.72
N GLN A 468 32.50 -17.49 -25.69
CA GLN A 468 31.89 -17.84 -26.98
C GLN A 468 32.83 -18.65 -27.88
N SER A 469 34.15 -18.45 -27.77
CA SER A 469 35.13 -19.22 -28.53
C SER A 469 35.68 -20.40 -27.72
N LEU A 470 36.06 -21.46 -28.44
CA LEU A 470 36.83 -22.59 -27.92
C LEU A 470 38.27 -22.59 -28.44
N GLN A 471 38.69 -21.54 -29.15
CA GLN A 471 40.04 -21.39 -29.66
C GLN A 471 40.85 -20.50 -28.72
N LEU A 472 41.95 -21.03 -28.19
CA LEU A 472 42.77 -20.33 -27.21
C LEU A 472 43.19 -18.91 -27.65
N GLU A 473 43.67 -18.74 -28.88
CA GLU A 473 44.12 -17.43 -29.37
C GLU A 473 42.97 -16.41 -29.39
N GLU A 474 41.81 -16.79 -29.92
CA GLU A 474 40.62 -15.92 -29.97
C GLU A 474 40.09 -15.57 -28.57
N ILE A 475 40.10 -16.52 -27.63
CA ILE A 475 39.72 -16.28 -26.23
C ILE A 475 40.65 -15.23 -25.60
N LEU A 476 41.98 -15.39 -25.77
CA LEU A 476 42.97 -14.50 -25.17
C LEU A 476 42.88 -13.09 -25.78
N ASP A 477 42.77 -12.98 -27.11
CA ASP A 477 42.66 -11.70 -27.82
C ASP A 477 41.36 -10.96 -27.48
N THR A 478 40.24 -11.69 -27.41
CA THR A 478 38.95 -11.12 -26.98
C THR A 478 39.04 -10.63 -25.54
N ALA A 479 39.64 -11.41 -24.63
CA ALA A 479 39.77 -11.03 -23.24
C ALA A 479 40.58 -9.74 -23.04
N VAL A 480 41.74 -9.60 -23.68
CA VAL A 480 42.54 -8.36 -23.56
C VAL A 480 41.83 -7.15 -24.16
N ALA A 481 41.10 -7.33 -25.27
CA ALA A 481 40.35 -6.25 -25.90
C ALA A 481 39.19 -5.76 -25.03
N GLU A 482 38.39 -6.68 -24.50
CA GLU A 482 37.24 -6.38 -23.65
C GLU A 482 37.65 -5.79 -22.31
N VAL A 483 38.69 -6.34 -21.66
CA VAL A 483 39.23 -5.79 -20.40
C VAL A 483 39.76 -4.36 -20.61
N ARG A 484 40.42 -4.09 -21.73
CA ARG A 484 40.90 -2.73 -22.05
C ARG A 484 39.75 -1.74 -22.20
N GLN A 485 38.68 -2.15 -22.88
CA GLN A 485 37.49 -1.29 -23.05
C GLN A 485 36.75 -1.07 -21.73
N LEU A 486 36.58 -2.12 -20.92
CA LEU A 486 35.89 -2.06 -19.63
C LEU A 486 36.59 -1.12 -18.64
N LEU A 487 37.92 -1.25 -18.52
CA LEU A 487 38.73 -0.46 -17.58
C LEU A 487 39.27 0.84 -18.19
N GLN A 488 39.01 1.10 -19.47
CA GLN A 488 39.49 2.28 -20.21
C GLN A 488 41.02 2.49 -20.06
N SER A 489 41.78 1.39 -20.12
CA SER A 489 43.23 1.41 -19.93
C SER A 489 44.02 1.57 -21.23
N ASP A 490 45.29 1.93 -21.10
CA ASP A 490 46.17 2.16 -22.25
C ASP A 490 46.64 0.84 -22.86
N ARG A 491 46.86 -0.18 -22.03
CA ARG A 491 47.32 -1.50 -22.48
C ARG A 491 46.87 -2.61 -21.53
N VAL A 492 46.39 -3.71 -22.10
CA VAL A 492 46.12 -4.95 -21.38
C VAL A 492 46.90 -6.07 -22.04
N VAL A 493 47.58 -6.89 -21.24
CA VAL A 493 48.36 -8.02 -21.74
C VAL A 493 48.08 -9.27 -20.93
N ILE A 494 48.16 -10.42 -21.60
CA ILE A 494 48.22 -11.71 -20.95
C ILE A 494 49.65 -12.24 -21.05
N TYR A 495 50.26 -12.42 -19.88
CA TYR A 495 51.58 -12.97 -19.73
C TYR A 495 51.48 -14.46 -19.40
N ARG A 496 52.04 -15.31 -20.26
CA ARG A 496 52.08 -16.77 -20.06
C ARG A 496 53.47 -17.18 -19.55
N PHE A 497 53.50 -18.01 -18.51
CA PHE A 497 54.75 -18.56 -17.99
C PHE A 497 55.29 -19.64 -18.93
N ASN A 498 56.60 -19.59 -19.23
CA ASN A 498 57.30 -20.66 -19.92
C ASN A 498 57.93 -21.65 -18.92
N PRO A 499 58.35 -22.86 -19.34
CA PRO A 499 59.16 -23.75 -18.51
C PRO A 499 60.51 -23.09 -18.16
N GLY A 500 60.59 -22.34 -17.06
CA GLY A 500 61.73 -21.52 -16.66
C GLY A 500 61.32 -20.29 -15.84
N VAL A 501 62.21 -19.28 -15.79
CA VAL A 501 61.98 -18.02 -15.05
C VAL A 501 61.38 -16.92 -15.95
N SER A 502 61.33 -17.14 -17.27
CA SER A 502 60.78 -16.19 -18.23
C SER A 502 59.33 -16.50 -18.60
N GLY A 503 58.68 -15.52 -19.21
CA GLY A 503 57.37 -15.70 -19.82
C GLY A 503 57.22 -14.81 -21.03
N THR A 504 56.10 -14.99 -21.71
CA THR A 504 55.85 -14.39 -23.02
C THR A 504 54.50 -13.72 -23.02
N ILE A 505 54.42 -12.55 -23.64
CA ILE A 505 53.15 -11.89 -23.91
C ILE A 505 52.46 -12.63 -25.06
N VAL A 506 51.38 -13.34 -24.72
CA VAL A 506 50.64 -14.21 -25.67
C VAL A 506 49.43 -13.52 -26.29
N ALA A 507 48.90 -12.49 -25.64
CA ALA A 507 47.84 -11.64 -26.17
C ALA A 507 48.00 -10.22 -25.62
N GLU A 508 47.59 -9.24 -26.42
CA GLU A 508 47.70 -7.82 -26.09
C GLU A 508 46.57 -7.01 -26.73
N SER A 509 46.07 -6.01 -26.00
CA SER A 509 45.28 -4.91 -26.56
C SER A 509 45.90 -3.58 -26.13
N VAL A 510 46.11 -2.67 -27.08
CA VAL A 510 46.72 -1.35 -26.83
C VAL A 510 45.83 -0.23 -27.35
N HIS A 511 45.90 0.92 -26.69
CA HIS A 511 45.28 2.16 -27.15
C HIS A 511 46.01 2.76 -28.35
N SER A 512 47.34 2.70 -28.36
CA SER A 512 48.19 3.14 -29.47
C SER A 512 49.13 2.01 -29.90
N PRO A 513 49.34 1.78 -31.22
CA PRO A 513 50.28 0.77 -31.71
C PRO A 513 51.70 0.90 -31.17
N ASP A 514 52.15 2.11 -30.81
CA ASP A 514 53.49 2.37 -30.28
C ASP A 514 53.74 1.75 -28.89
N LEU A 515 52.68 1.36 -28.18
CA LEU A 515 52.75 0.73 -26.85
C LEU A 515 52.89 -0.80 -26.91
N SER A 516 52.86 -1.39 -28.11
CA SER A 516 52.78 -2.84 -28.30
C SER A 516 54.05 -3.57 -27.85
N ILE A 517 53.86 -4.61 -27.05
CA ILE A 517 54.90 -5.54 -26.56
C ILE A 517 54.53 -7.01 -26.84
N LEU A 518 53.60 -7.24 -27.76
CA LEU A 518 53.17 -8.59 -28.16
C LEU A 518 54.35 -9.46 -28.60
N HIS A 519 54.34 -10.73 -28.18
CA HIS A 519 55.40 -11.73 -28.40
C HIS A 519 56.77 -11.44 -27.76
N GLN A 520 56.91 -10.33 -27.03
CA GLN A 520 58.13 -10.06 -26.30
C GLN A 520 58.31 -11.08 -25.16
N GLN A 521 59.51 -11.65 -25.05
CA GLN A 521 59.89 -12.42 -23.86
C GLN A 521 60.32 -11.45 -22.78
N ILE A 522 59.53 -11.40 -21.71
CA ILE A 522 59.85 -10.58 -20.55
C ILE A 522 60.64 -11.46 -19.59
N TYR A 523 61.91 -11.10 -19.41
CA TYR A 523 62.75 -11.59 -18.35
C TYR A 523 62.84 -10.50 -17.30
N ASP A 524 62.40 -10.80 -16.09
CA ASP A 524 62.49 -9.85 -15.00
C ASP A 524 63.78 -10.11 -14.21
N PRO A 525 64.76 -9.19 -14.20
CA PRO A 525 66.04 -9.41 -13.55
C PRO A 525 65.97 -9.51 -12.01
N CYS A 526 64.87 -9.08 -11.38
CA CYS A 526 64.66 -9.23 -9.93
C CYS A 526 64.17 -10.65 -9.54
N PHE A 527 63.88 -11.52 -10.52
CA PHE A 527 63.07 -12.73 -10.33
C PHE A 527 63.74 -13.94 -9.66
N GLU A 528 64.98 -13.85 -9.16
CA GLU A 528 65.68 -15.02 -8.59
C GLU A 528 65.06 -15.57 -7.27
N SER A 529 63.98 -14.96 -6.73
CA SER A 529 63.42 -15.31 -5.40
C SER A 529 61.90 -15.60 -5.35
N GLY A 530 61.39 -16.64 -6.03
CA GLY A 530 60.16 -17.33 -5.58
C GLY A 530 58.80 -16.61 -5.69
N TRP A 531 58.68 -15.53 -6.46
CA TRP A 531 57.44 -14.72 -6.58
C TRP A 531 56.26 -15.39 -7.29
N GLN A 532 56.49 -16.51 -8.00
CA GLN A 532 55.41 -17.36 -8.50
C GLN A 532 54.52 -17.86 -7.34
N GLN A 533 55.09 -18.10 -6.16
CA GLN A 533 54.31 -18.56 -4.99
C GLN A 533 53.26 -17.54 -4.52
N PRO A 534 53.58 -16.24 -4.31
CA PRO A 534 52.57 -15.24 -4.01
C PRO A 534 51.42 -15.19 -5.02
N TYR A 535 51.70 -15.23 -6.33
CA TYR A 535 50.66 -15.21 -7.35
C TYR A 535 49.89 -16.55 -7.44
N GLN A 536 50.53 -17.69 -7.19
CA GLN A 536 49.87 -18.99 -6.97
C GLN A 536 48.95 -18.96 -5.75
N GLN A 537 49.26 -18.16 -4.73
CA GLN A 537 48.43 -17.91 -3.56
C GLN A 537 47.34 -16.83 -3.80
N GLY A 538 47.19 -16.34 -5.03
CA GLY A 538 46.15 -15.36 -5.38
C GLY A 538 46.53 -13.90 -5.14
N ARG A 539 47.82 -13.56 -5.01
CA ARG A 539 48.27 -12.17 -4.85
C ARG A 539 47.80 -11.31 -6.01
N ILE A 540 47.27 -10.13 -5.69
CA ILE A 540 47.00 -9.04 -6.62
C ILE A 540 48.04 -7.94 -6.37
N SER A 541 48.59 -7.35 -7.42
CA SER A 541 49.51 -6.21 -7.32
C SER A 541 48.91 -5.00 -8.01
N ALA A 542 48.60 -3.96 -7.24
CA ALA A 542 48.10 -2.68 -7.75
C ALA A 542 49.10 -1.58 -7.41
N ILE A 543 49.80 -1.07 -8.42
CA ILE A 543 50.76 0.03 -8.32
C ILE A 543 50.12 1.25 -8.99
N GLU A 544 49.82 2.27 -8.20
CA GLU A 544 49.16 3.49 -8.70
C GLU A 544 50.12 4.42 -9.45
N ASN A 545 51.37 4.48 -9.00
CA ASN A 545 52.44 5.26 -9.61
C ASN A 545 53.78 4.56 -9.45
N VAL A 546 54.37 4.13 -10.58
CA VAL A 546 55.65 3.41 -10.62
C VAL A 546 56.82 4.26 -10.11
N GLU A 547 56.82 5.58 -10.33
CA GLU A 547 57.93 6.45 -9.90
C GLU A 547 57.99 6.63 -8.39
N SER A 548 56.83 6.68 -7.72
CA SER A 548 56.72 6.94 -6.28
C SER A 548 56.47 5.68 -5.43
N SER A 549 56.30 4.51 -6.06
CA SER A 549 56.03 3.26 -5.35
C SER A 549 57.27 2.63 -4.72
N ASP A 550 57.10 2.00 -3.55
CA ASP A 550 58.15 1.23 -2.86
C ASP A 550 58.28 -0.17 -3.48
N VAL A 551 58.76 -0.22 -4.72
CA VAL A 551 59.06 -1.45 -5.46
C VAL A 551 60.56 -1.61 -5.66
N GLU A 552 61.03 -2.84 -5.85
CA GLU A 552 62.46 -3.08 -6.05
C GLU A 552 63.00 -2.31 -7.28
N PRO A 553 64.19 -1.69 -7.19
CA PRO A 553 64.71 -0.82 -8.25
C PRO A 553 64.82 -1.50 -9.63
N CYS A 554 65.13 -2.79 -9.67
CA CYS A 554 65.21 -3.55 -10.92
C CYS A 554 63.81 -3.75 -11.55
N TYR A 555 62.74 -3.83 -10.76
CA TYR A 555 61.36 -4.01 -11.23
C TYR A 555 60.81 -2.68 -11.72
N GLN A 556 61.14 -1.59 -11.02
CA GLN A 556 60.86 -0.24 -11.47
C GLN A 556 61.51 0.04 -12.84
N GLN A 557 62.76 -0.38 -13.05
CA GLN A 557 63.45 -0.25 -14.33
C GLN A 557 62.78 -1.07 -15.44
N LEU A 558 62.29 -2.27 -15.14
CA LEU A 558 61.53 -3.09 -16.08
C LEU A 558 60.23 -2.38 -16.49
N LEU A 559 59.41 -1.95 -15.53
CA LEU A 559 58.16 -1.23 -15.79
C LEU A 559 58.39 0.07 -16.57
N ALA A 560 59.45 0.82 -16.24
CA ALA A 560 59.84 2.01 -16.98
C ALA A 560 60.27 1.69 -18.42
N SER A 561 61.00 0.58 -18.64
CA SER A 561 61.38 0.14 -20.00
C SER A 561 60.17 -0.23 -20.87
N LEU A 562 59.08 -0.65 -20.22
CA LEU A 562 57.79 -0.95 -20.86
C LEU A 562 56.85 0.27 -20.91
N GLN A 563 57.32 1.46 -20.52
CA GLN A 563 56.55 2.71 -20.48
C GLN A 563 55.32 2.65 -19.56
N VAL A 564 55.41 1.94 -18.43
CA VAL A 564 54.29 1.79 -17.47
C VAL A 564 54.36 2.87 -16.40
N GLN A 565 53.25 3.57 -16.17
CA GLN A 565 53.07 4.58 -15.12
C GLN A 565 52.23 4.04 -13.95
N ALA A 566 51.24 3.20 -14.23
CA ALA A 566 50.47 2.45 -13.23
C ALA A 566 50.28 1.00 -13.70
N ASN A 567 50.34 0.04 -12.77
CA ASN A 567 50.35 -1.38 -13.08
C ASN A 567 49.38 -2.16 -12.17
N LEU A 568 48.43 -2.88 -12.76
CA LEU A 568 47.53 -3.80 -12.06
C LEU A 568 47.73 -5.22 -12.60
N VAL A 569 48.09 -6.15 -11.72
CA VAL A 569 48.43 -7.54 -12.05
C VAL A 569 47.54 -8.48 -11.25
N VAL A 570 46.85 -9.38 -11.96
CA VAL A 570 46.00 -10.43 -11.39
C VAL A 570 46.42 -11.80 -11.94
N PRO A 571 46.46 -12.85 -11.12
CA PRO A 571 46.83 -14.19 -11.58
C PRO A 571 45.66 -14.89 -12.27
N ILE A 572 45.96 -15.56 -13.38
CA ILE A 572 45.04 -16.49 -14.05
C ILE A 572 45.29 -17.87 -13.46
N LEU A 573 44.46 -18.24 -12.48
CA LEU A 573 44.58 -19.47 -11.71
C LEU A 573 43.58 -20.52 -12.17
N HIS A 574 44.08 -21.72 -12.44
CA HIS A 574 43.25 -22.90 -12.58
C HIS A 574 43.45 -23.81 -11.36
N GLU A 575 42.46 -23.86 -10.47
CA GLU A 575 42.52 -24.47 -9.14
C GLU A 575 43.71 -23.97 -8.30
N THR A 576 44.85 -24.63 -8.39
CA THR A 576 46.11 -24.30 -7.68
C THR A 576 47.27 -24.02 -8.62
N THR A 577 47.07 -24.16 -9.94
CA THR A 577 48.11 -23.97 -10.95
C THR A 577 48.00 -22.57 -11.55
N LEU A 578 49.11 -21.82 -11.49
CA LEU A 578 49.23 -20.51 -12.13
C LEU A 578 49.51 -20.70 -13.62
N TRP A 579 48.52 -20.38 -14.46
CA TRP A 579 48.67 -20.47 -15.92
C TRP A 579 49.38 -19.23 -16.49
N GLY A 580 49.05 -18.05 -15.97
CA GLY A 580 49.57 -16.77 -16.44
C GLY A 580 49.15 -15.60 -15.57
N LEU A 581 49.44 -14.39 -16.02
CA LEU A 581 49.02 -13.14 -15.39
C LEU A 581 48.21 -12.32 -16.39
N LEU A 582 47.09 -11.78 -15.93
CA LEU A 582 46.34 -10.74 -16.63
C LEU A 582 46.80 -9.40 -16.08
N VAL A 583 47.34 -8.56 -16.96
CA VAL A 583 48.02 -7.32 -16.57
C VAL A 583 47.40 -6.13 -17.29
N VAL A 584 47.09 -5.08 -16.52
CA VAL A 584 46.53 -3.83 -17.01
C VAL A 584 47.50 -2.70 -16.70
N HIS A 585 47.82 -1.90 -17.71
CA HIS A 585 48.74 -0.78 -17.62
C HIS A 585 48.03 0.52 -17.96
N HIS A 586 48.31 1.56 -17.18
CA HIS A 586 48.30 2.93 -17.68
C HIS A 586 49.73 3.33 -17.99
N CYS A 587 49.95 3.74 -19.24
CA CYS A 587 51.25 4.10 -19.79
C CYS A 587 51.40 5.62 -19.91
N LEU A 588 50.29 6.36 -20.00
CA LEU A 588 50.29 7.81 -20.22
C LEU A 588 50.33 8.61 -18.92
N ALA A 589 49.71 8.11 -17.85
CA ALA A 589 49.64 8.79 -16.56
C ALA A 589 49.49 7.78 -15.40
N PRO A 590 49.85 8.18 -14.16
CA PRO A 590 49.49 7.42 -12.95
C PRO A 590 47.97 7.25 -12.82
N HIS A 591 47.52 6.17 -12.19
CA HIS A 591 46.10 5.87 -12.00
C HIS A 591 45.85 5.27 -10.62
N SER A 592 44.89 5.82 -9.88
CA SER A 592 44.49 5.27 -8.58
C SER A 592 43.41 4.20 -8.76
N TRP A 593 43.85 2.94 -8.69
CA TRP A 593 43.00 1.77 -8.85
C TRP A 593 41.87 1.73 -7.83
N GLN A 594 40.64 1.74 -8.33
CA GLN A 594 39.44 1.61 -7.51
C GLN A 594 39.19 0.14 -7.16
N THR A 595 38.57 -0.12 -6.01
CA THR A 595 38.27 -1.49 -5.55
C THR A 595 37.46 -2.28 -6.59
N TRP A 596 36.49 -1.63 -7.25
CA TRP A 596 35.68 -2.27 -8.27
C TRP A 596 36.49 -2.69 -9.51
N GLU A 597 37.57 -1.98 -9.87
CA GLU A 597 38.44 -2.33 -11.01
C GLU A 597 39.24 -3.59 -10.69
N ILE A 598 39.77 -3.67 -9.47
CA ILE A 598 40.52 -4.82 -8.96
C ILE A 598 39.61 -6.06 -8.90
N ASP A 599 38.43 -5.92 -8.29
CA ASP A 599 37.46 -7.01 -8.16
C ASP A 599 36.97 -7.50 -9.53
N SER A 600 36.70 -6.56 -10.46
CA SER A 600 36.30 -6.85 -11.83
C SER A 600 37.37 -7.65 -12.58
N LEU A 601 38.63 -7.20 -12.50
CA LEU A 601 39.75 -7.87 -13.17
C LEU A 601 40.00 -9.26 -12.57
N GLN A 602 39.85 -9.42 -11.26
CA GLN A 602 39.94 -10.72 -10.59
C GLN A 602 38.86 -11.69 -11.06
N GLN A 603 37.61 -11.24 -11.18
CA GLN A 603 36.52 -12.06 -11.70
C GLN A 603 36.76 -12.45 -13.16
N LEU A 604 37.20 -11.52 -14.00
CA LEU A 604 37.51 -11.79 -15.40
C LEU A 604 38.69 -12.76 -15.56
N ALA A 605 39.74 -12.64 -14.73
CA ALA A 605 40.85 -13.60 -14.72
C ALA A 605 40.39 -15.02 -14.34
N ALA A 606 39.46 -15.15 -13.40
CA ALA A 606 38.87 -16.44 -13.04
C ALA A 606 38.03 -17.03 -14.19
N GLN A 607 37.22 -16.23 -14.88
CA GLN A 607 36.45 -16.67 -16.05
C GLN A 607 37.36 -17.06 -17.21
N LEU A 608 38.43 -16.28 -17.43
CA LEU A 608 39.44 -16.56 -18.42
C LEU A 608 40.16 -17.89 -18.16
N ALA A 609 40.49 -18.18 -16.89
CA ALA A 609 41.09 -19.47 -16.52
C ALA A 609 40.19 -20.66 -16.88
N ILE A 610 38.87 -20.54 -16.66
CA ILE A 610 37.88 -21.55 -17.04
C ILE A 610 37.82 -21.71 -18.58
N ALA A 611 37.78 -20.60 -19.32
CA ALA A 611 37.72 -20.62 -20.78
C ALA A 611 38.98 -21.25 -21.41
N ILE A 612 40.16 -20.92 -20.88
CA ILE A 612 41.44 -21.52 -21.29
C ILE A 612 41.42 -23.03 -21.08
N GLN A 613 40.99 -23.49 -19.91
CA GLN A 613 40.88 -24.93 -19.62
C GLN A 613 39.92 -25.64 -20.58
N GLN A 614 38.78 -25.02 -20.88
CA GLN A 614 37.79 -25.56 -21.82
C GLN A 614 38.39 -25.71 -23.23
N SER A 615 39.13 -24.70 -23.70
CA SER A 615 39.84 -24.76 -24.98
C SER A 615 40.89 -25.88 -25.00
N GLU A 616 41.74 -25.99 -23.97
CA GLU A 616 42.77 -27.04 -23.89
C GLU A 616 42.16 -28.45 -23.87
N LEU A 617 41.08 -28.65 -23.10
CA LEU A 617 40.37 -29.94 -23.06
C LEU A 617 39.72 -30.26 -24.41
N TYR A 618 39.12 -29.28 -25.07
CA TYR A 618 38.52 -29.45 -26.39
C TYR A 618 39.56 -29.87 -27.43
N GLN A 619 40.74 -29.24 -27.43
CA GLN A 619 41.84 -29.62 -28.32
C GLN A 619 42.34 -31.05 -28.06
N GLN A 620 42.44 -31.47 -26.79
CA GLN A 620 42.81 -32.86 -26.46
C GLN A 620 41.78 -33.86 -26.98
N VAL A 621 40.49 -33.58 -26.81
CA VAL A 621 39.41 -34.44 -27.31
C VAL A 621 39.44 -34.54 -28.84
N GLN A 622 39.61 -33.41 -29.54
CA GLN A 622 39.75 -33.39 -31.00
C GLN A 622 40.94 -34.24 -31.48
N GLN A 623 42.11 -34.09 -30.86
CA GLN A 623 43.29 -34.89 -31.21
C GLN A 623 43.08 -36.39 -30.92
N PHE A 624 42.43 -36.72 -29.81
CA PHE A 624 42.15 -38.10 -29.45
C PHE A 624 41.14 -38.75 -30.40
N ASN A 625 40.07 -38.05 -30.77
CA ASN A 625 39.07 -38.51 -31.74
C ASN A 625 39.70 -38.75 -33.11
N ALA A 626 40.50 -37.80 -33.62
CA ALA A 626 41.19 -37.98 -34.91
C ALA A 626 42.11 -39.20 -34.91
N ARG A 627 42.84 -39.43 -33.81
CA ARG A 627 43.69 -40.62 -33.65
C ARG A 627 42.87 -41.91 -33.58
N LEU A 628 41.75 -41.91 -32.86
CA LEU A 628 40.87 -43.08 -32.78
C LEU A 628 40.24 -43.41 -34.13
N GLU A 629 39.75 -42.41 -34.87
CA GLU A 629 39.20 -42.59 -36.22
C GLU A 629 40.23 -43.22 -37.16
N GLN A 630 41.48 -42.73 -37.13
CA GLN A 630 42.56 -43.32 -37.90
C GLN A 630 42.81 -44.80 -37.51
N GLN A 631 42.83 -45.11 -36.21
CA GLN A 631 43.01 -46.49 -35.73
C GLN A 631 41.84 -47.41 -36.13
N VAL A 632 40.61 -46.91 -36.09
CA VAL A 632 39.42 -47.66 -36.50
C VAL A 632 39.48 -47.97 -37.99
N GLU A 633 39.86 -47.01 -38.83
CA GLU A 633 40.00 -47.22 -40.28
C GLU A 633 41.08 -48.26 -40.59
N GLU A 634 42.28 -48.10 -40.02
CA GLU A 634 43.39 -49.05 -40.19
C GLU A 634 43.00 -50.49 -39.78
N ARG A 635 42.31 -50.65 -38.65
CA ARG A 635 41.84 -51.95 -38.17
C ARG A 635 40.73 -52.53 -39.05
N THR A 636 39.83 -51.69 -39.57
CA THR A 636 38.73 -52.11 -40.45
C THR A 636 39.27 -52.60 -41.78
N GLU A 637 40.26 -51.92 -42.36
CA GLU A 637 40.94 -52.40 -43.57
C GLU A 637 41.68 -53.73 -43.34
N GLN A 638 42.39 -53.88 -42.23
CA GLN A 638 43.07 -55.13 -41.87
C GLN A 638 42.08 -56.30 -41.72
N LEU A 639 40.96 -56.08 -41.02
CA LEU A 639 39.91 -57.09 -40.84
C LEU A 639 39.29 -57.49 -42.18
N LYS A 640 39.00 -56.52 -43.05
CA LYS A 640 38.45 -56.79 -44.39
C LYS A 640 39.40 -57.64 -45.24
N ARG A 641 40.71 -57.32 -45.25
CA ARG A 641 41.72 -58.14 -45.93
C ARG A 641 41.75 -59.57 -45.40
N SER A 642 41.74 -59.75 -44.08
CA SER A 642 41.73 -61.08 -43.46
C SER A 642 40.50 -61.91 -43.87
N LEU A 643 39.31 -61.29 -43.88
CA LEU A 643 38.06 -61.94 -44.30
C LEU A 643 38.08 -62.32 -45.79
N ASP A 644 38.57 -61.44 -46.65
CA ASP A 644 38.70 -61.71 -48.09
C ASP A 644 39.65 -62.89 -48.36
N PHE A 645 40.76 -62.98 -47.62
CA PHE A 645 41.69 -64.11 -47.70
C PHE A 645 41.09 -65.43 -47.21
N GLU A 646 40.36 -65.41 -46.10
CA GLU A 646 39.69 -66.61 -45.58
C GLU A 646 38.63 -67.13 -46.56
N ALA A 647 37.86 -66.23 -47.17
CA ALA A 647 36.87 -66.57 -48.20
C ALA A 647 37.53 -67.17 -49.46
N LEU A 648 38.69 -66.64 -49.88
CA LEU A 648 39.46 -67.18 -51.00
C LEU A 648 39.98 -68.59 -50.69
N LEU A 649 40.59 -68.81 -49.53
CA LEU A 649 41.10 -70.12 -49.11
C LEU A 649 39.99 -71.17 -49.13
N LYS A 650 38.84 -70.84 -48.53
CA LYS A 650 37.69 -71.74 -48.47
C LYS A 650 37.22 -72.13 -49.88
N ARG A 651 37.08 -71.14 -50.78
CA ARG A 651 36.67 -71.38 -52.16
C ARG A 651 37.63 -72.31 -52.91
N ILE A 652 38.94 -72.13 -52.75
CA ILE A 652 39.94 -72.99 -53.38
C ILE A 652 39.88 -74.41 -52.81
N THR A 653 39.82 -74.51 -51.48
CA THR A 653 39.80 -75.80 -50.77
C THR A 653 38.58 -76.63 -51.16
N ASP A 654 37.40 -76.01 -51.20
CA ASP A 654 36.16 -76.69 -51.61
C ASP A 654 36.28 -77.22 -53.05
N LYS A 655 36.73 -76.39 -54.00
CA LYS A 655 36.89 -76.79 -55.41
C LYS A 655 37.96 -77.87 -55.63
N VAL A 656 39.08 -77.79 -54.91
CA VAL A 656 40.17 -78.78 -55.00
C VAL A 656 39.72 -80.12 -54.41
N ARG A 657 39.04 -80.10 -53.26
CA ARG A 657 38.58 -81.32 -52.58
C ARG A 657 37.50 -82.06 -53.37
N ASP A 658 36.61 -81.34 -54.05
CA ASP A 658 35.48 -81.93 -54.76
C ASP A 658 35.87 -82.55 -56.12
N SER A 659 37.14 -82.43 -56.54
CA SER A 659 37.68 -83.02 -57.77
C SER A 659 38.43 -84.32 -57.50
N LEU A 660 38.12 -85.37 -58.28
CA LEU A 660 38.81 -86.67 -58.23
C LEU A 660 39.82 -86.89 -59.37
N GLU A 661 40.02 -85.88 -60.23
CA GLU A 661 41.00 -85.92 -61.32
C GLU A 661 42.20 -85.02 -60.99
N GLU A 662 43.41 -85.60 -61.02
CA GLU A 662 44.67 -84.89 -60.73
C GLU A 662 44.86 -83.65 -61.62
N ALA A 663 44.48 -83.76 -62.90
CA ALA A 663 44.59 -82.65 -63.85
C ALA A 663 43.67 -81.47 -63.49
N GLN A 664 42.45 -81.76 -63.05
CA GLN A 664 41.49 -80.73 -62.68
C GLN A 664 41.83 -80.09 -61.33
N ILE A 665 42.39 -80.85 -60.38
CA ILE A 665 42.84 -80.34 -59.07
C ILE A 665 43.90 -79.24 -59.25
N LEU A 666 45.01 -79.56 -59.92
CA LEU A 666 46.13 -78.63 -60.05
C LEU A 666 45.79 -77.47 -60.97
N GLN A 667 45.06 -77.71 -62.07
CA GLN A 667 44.60 -76.61 -62.93
C GLN A 667 43.68 -75.63 -62.18
N THR A 668 42.79 -76.12 -61.34
CA THR A 668 41.87 -75.27 -60.55
C THR A 668 42.62 -74.48 -59.49
N ALA A 669 43.55 -75.11 -58.78
CA ALA A 669 44.37 -74.44 -57.77
C ALA A 669 45.19 -73.30 -58.38
N VAL A 670 45.87 -73.58 -59.50
CA VAL A 670 46.67 -72.60 -60.24
C VAL A 670 45.81 -71.44 -60.74
N GLN A 671 44.62 -71.72 -61.28
CA GLN A 671 43.71 -70.70 -61.78
C GLN A 671 43.17 -69.78 -60.69
N GLU A 672 42.69 -70.36 -59.58
CA GLU A 672 42.12 -69.60 -58.47
C GLU A 672 43.20 -68.84 -57.69
N LEU A 673 44.41 -69.38 -57.54
CA LEU A 673 45.53 -68.67 -56.93
C LEU A 673 45.97 -67.49 -57.79
N ALA A 674 46.12 -67.68 -59.11
CA ALA A 674 46.42 -66.58 -60.03
C ALA A 674 45.36 -65.46 -59.97
N LEU A 675 44.07 -65.84 -59.86
CA LEU A 675 42.96 -64.90 -59.75
C LEU A 675 42.88 -64.20 -58.41
N GLY A 676 42.92 -64.96 -57.32
CA GLY A 676 42.76 -64.46 -55.96
C GLY A 676 43.92 -63.57 -55.51
N LEU A 677 45.15 -63.95 -55.86
CA LEU A 677 46.36 -63.20 -55.50
C LEU A 677 46.79 -62.19 -56.56
N ARG A 678 45.99 -62.04 -57.64
CA ARG A 678 46.28 -61.18 -58.80
C ARG A 678 47.70 -61.41 -59.36
N ALA A 679 48.19 -62.64 -59.31
CA ALA A 679 49.49 -63.00 -59.84
C ALA A 679 49.46 -62.93 -61.38
N TYR A 680 50.56 -62.48 -61.98
CA TYR A 680 50.77 -62.46 -63.42
C TYR A 680 50.76 -63.85 -64.03
N SER A 681 51.33 -64.83 -63.32
CA SER A 681 51.17 -66.24 -63.65
C SER A 681 51.14 -67.06 -62.37
N CYS A 682 50.43 -68.18 -62.43
CA CYS A 682 50.64 -69.28 -61.50
C CYS A 682 50.89 -70.55 -62.31
N ASP A 683 51.79 -71.40 -61.83
CA ASP A 683 52.18 -72.64 -62.48
C ASP A 683 52.19 -73.77 -61.46
N ALA A 684 51.91 -74.99 -61.90
CA ALA A 684 52.20 -76.20 -61.15
C ALA A 684 53.22 -77.04 -61.91
N GLY A 685 54.41 -77.18 -61.34
CA GLY A 685 55.43 -78.11 -61.78
C GLY A 685 55.23 -79.47 -61.09
N LEU A 686 55.38 -80.56 -61.83
CA LEU A 686 55.46 -81.91 -61.26
C LEU A 686 56.85 -82.48 -61.49
N TYR A 687 57.37 -83.17 -60.48
CA TYR A 687 58.73 -83.71 -60.51
C TYR A 687 58.74 -85.15 -61.02
N ASP A 688 59.63 -85.42 -61.96
CA ASP A 688 60.11 -86.78 -62.27
C ASP A 688 61.48 -86.96 -61.61
N LEU A 689 61.48 -87.58 -60.43
CA LEU A 689 62.70 -87.84 -59.66
C LEU A 689 63.65 -88.84 -60.34
N GLY A 690 63.14 -89.72 -61.22
CA GLY A 690 63.98 -90.66 -61.96
C GLY A 690 64.80 -89.99 -63.04
N GLN A 691 64.24 -88.93 -63.65
CA GLN A 691 64.92 -88.10 -64.65
C GLN A 691 65.54 -86.84 -64.06
N ASN A 692 65.30 -86.55 -62.77
CA ASN A 692 65.70 -85.33 -62.07
C ASN A 692 65.21 -84.05 -62.77
N THR A 693 63.95 -84.04 -63.22
CA THR A 693 63.33 -82.90 -63.93
C THR A 693 62.03 -82.44 -63.28
N SER A 694 61.71 -81.15 -63.41
CA SER A 694 60.39 -80.57 -63.15
C SER A 694 59.75 -80.18 -64.48
N THR A 695 58.53 -80.63 -64.72
CA THR A 695 57.74 -80.26 -65.91
C THR A 695 56.57 -79.38 -65.50
N ILE A 696 56.40 -78.23 -66.15
CA ILE A 696 55.24 -77.36 -65.91
C ILE A 696 54.02 -77.98 -66.59
N HIS A 697 53.17 -78.67 -65.83
CA HIS A 697 51.99 -79.36 -66.36
C HIS A 697 50.75 -78.46 -66.41
N TYR A 698 50.61 -77.54 -65.46
CA TYR A 698 49.45 -76.66 -65.35
C TYR A 698 49.90 -75.23 -65.19
N GLU A 699 49.16 -74.32 -65.81
CA GLU A 699 49.51 -72.92 -65.90
C GLU A 699 48.25 -72.07 -66.01
N THR A 700 48.29 -70.89 -65.41
CA THR A 700 47.35 -69.79 -65.68
C THR A 700 48.13 -68.50 -65.81
N VAL A 701 48.08 -67.91 -67.01
CA VAL A 701 48.79 -66.68 -67.36
C VAL A 701 47.82 -65.51 -67.49
N ARG A 702 48.25 -64.32 -67.04
CA ARG A 702 47.60 -63.03 -67.28
C ARG A 702 48.48 -62.18 -68.18
N CYS A 703 47.86 -61.22 -68.89
CA CYS A 703 48.56 -60.31 -69.79
C CYS A 703 49.82 -59.76 -69.11
N GLU A 704 51.01 -59.95 -69.72
CA GLU A 704 52.36 -59.44 -69.36
C GLU A 704 53.47 -60.51 -69.20
N VAL A 705 53.18 -61.83 -69.29
CA VAL A 705 54.18 -62.91 -69.19
C VAL A 705 54.00 -63.96 -70.31
N PRO A 706 55.08 -64.49 -70.92
CA PRO A 706 54.98 -65.55 -71.94
C PRO A 706 54.64 -66.90 -71.30
N PRO A 707 53.79 -67.74 -71.93
CA PRO A 707 53.41 -69.05 -71.38
C PRO A 707 54.59 -70.03 -71.31
N ALA A 708 54.59 -70.89 -70.30
CA ALA A 708 55.66 -71.85 -70.01
C ALA A 708 55.18 -73.30 -69.83
N LYS A 709 53.89 -73.58 -70.03
CA LYS A 709 53.35 -74.94 -69.98
C LYS A 709 54.09 -75.87 -70.93
N GLY A 710 54.51 -77.03 -70.41
CA GLY A 710 55.31 -78.02 -71.13
C GLY A 710 56.82 -77.79 -71.07
N ALA A 711 57.31 -76.72 -70.45
CA ALA A 711 58.73 -76.53 -70.21
C ALA A 711 59.25 -77.59 -69.22
N ILE A 712 60.39 -78.20 -69.56
CA ILE A 712 61.08 -79.21 -68.74
C ILE A 712 62.35 -78.57 -68.18
N ILE A 713 62.50 -78.61 -66.87
CA ILE A 713 63.58 -77.95 -66.13
C ILE A 713 64.36 -79.03 -65.39
N ALA A 714 65.65 -79.17 -65.68
CA ALA A 714 66.49 -80.07 -64.88
C ALA A 714 66.69 -79.47 -63.49
N LEU A 715 66.35 -80.21 -62.44
CA LEU A 715 66.43 -79.76 -61.05
C LEU A 715 67.87 -79.34 -60.67
N SER A 716 68.86 -80.01 -61.27
CA SER A 716 70.29 -79.70 -61.13
C SER A 716 70.72 -78.35 -61.71
N ASN A 717 69.91 -77.72 -62.57
CA ASN A 717 70.27 -76.43 -63.17
C ASN A 717 70.23 -75.28 -62.16
N ARG A 718 69.44 -75.41 -61.08
CA ARG A 718 69.32 -74.40 -60.02
C ARG A 718 69.16 -75.05 -58.63
N PRO A 719 70.24 -75.64 -58.08
CA PRO A 719 70.21 -76.27 -56.75
C PRO A 719 69.78 -75.30 -55.66
N GLU A 720 70.18 -74.03 -55.76
CA GLU A 720 69.80 -72.95 -54.84
C GLU A 720 68.29 -72.76 -54.66
N THR A 721 67.49 -73.15 -55.67
CA THR A 721 66.03 -73.03 -55.63
C THR A 721 65.36 -74.39 -55.40
N TYR A 722 65.81 -75.44 -56.08
CA TYR A 722 65.17 -76.75 -55.98
C TYR A 722 65.59 -77.55 -54.73
N ASP A 723 66.80 -77.38 -54.19
CA ASP A 723 67.22 -78.09 -52.97
C ASP A 723 66.35 -77.69 -51.76
N PRO A 724 66.08 -76.39 -51.49
CA PRO A 724 65.16 -76.03 -50.40
C PRO A 724 63.72 -76.46 -50.68
N LEU A 725 63.25 -76.40 -51.95
CA LEU A 725 61.90 -76.87 -52.31
C LEU A 725 61.74 -78.37 -52.06
N LEU A 726 62.74 -79.18 -52.41
CA LEU A 726 62.77 -80.62 -52.14
C LEU A 726 62.83 -80.94 -50.64
N GLN A 727 63.35 -80.02 -49.82
CA GLN A 727 63.30 -80.08 -48.35
C GLN A 727 61.96 -79.60 -47.77
N GLY A 728 61.02 -79.16 -48.61
CA GLY A 728 59.70 -78.69 -48.18
C GLY A 728 59.65 -77.21 -47.80
N LEU A 729 60.70 -76.42 -48.08
CA LEU A 729 60.72 -74.98 -47.77
C LEU A 729 60.05 -74.17 -48.87
N THR A 730 59.17 -73.25 -48.47
CA THR A 730 58.60 -72.24 -49.37
C THR A 730 59.59 -71.10 -49.56
N LEU A 731 59.85 -70.72 -50.80
CA LEU A 731 60.83 -69.69 -51.15
C LEU A 731 60.13 -68.50 -51.79
N GLN A 732 60.50 -67.29 -51.36
CA GLN A 732 60.21 -66.07 -52.08
C GLN A 732 61.50 -65.37 -52.46
N PHE A 733 61.62 -64.99 -53.73
CA PHE A 733 62.78 -64.28 -54.25
C PHE A 733 62.38 -63.42 -55.46
N SER A 734 63.29 -62.61 -55.98
CA SER A 734 63.04 -61.76 -57.15
C SER A 734 64.06 -62.00 -58.25
N TRP A 735 63.59 -62.06 -59.49
CA TRP A 735 64.41 -62.12 -60.69
C TRP A 735 64.86 -60.71 -61.07
N MET A 736 66.18 -60.51 -61.06
CA MET A 736 66.80 -59.25 -61.46
C MET A 736 66.91 -59.18 -62.98
N PRO A 737 66.86 -58.00 -63.62
CA PRO A 737 67.04 -57.87 -65.07
C PRO A 737 68.37 -58.46 -65.58
N GLU A 738 69.42 -58.40 -64.74
CA GLU A 738 70.76 -58.97 -65.01
C GLU A 738 70.80 -60.51 -64.94
N HIS A 739 69.80 -61.11 -64.27
CA HIS A 739 69.62 -62.56 -64.12
C HIS A 739 68.14 -62.91 -64.37
N PRO A 740 67.67 -62.81 -65.63
CA PRO A 740 66.26 -62.97 -65.95
C PRO A 740 65.80 -64.41 -65.69
N ASN A 741 64.48 -64.57 -65.49
CA ASN A 741 63.89 -65.90 -65.34
C ASN A 741 64.16 -66.73 -66.61
N PRO A 742 64.84 -67.89 -66.49
CA PRO A 742 65.27 -68.69 -67.64
C PRO A 742 64.10 -69.36 -68.37
N ILE A 743 62.96 -69.53 -67.69
CA ILE A 743 61.74 -70.13 -68.23
C ILE A 743 60.85 -69.05 -68.86
N ARG A 744 60.80 -67.86 -68.24
CA ARG A 744 60.03 -66.70 -68.70
C ARG A 744 60.94 -65.49 -68.89
N PRO A 745 61.53 -65.29 -70.08
CA PRO A 745 62.42 -64.15 -70.32
C PRO A 745 61.61 -62.86 -70.41
N VAL A 746 61.39 -62.21 -69.26
CA VAL A 746 60.72 -60.92 -69.15
C VAL A 746 61.76 -59.86 -68.83
N ALA A 747 61.73 -58.73 -69.56
CA ALA A 747 62.68 -57.63 -69.39
C ALA A 747 62.50 -56.86 -68.06
N LYS A 748 61.37 -57.05 -67.37
CA LYS A 748 61.04 -56.41 -66.10
C LYS A 748 61.37 -57.33 -64.93
N ARG A 749 61.67 -56.75 -63.78
CA ARG A 749 61.84 -57.46 -62.50
C ARG A 749 60.56 -58.23 -62.17
N LEU A 750 60.69 -59.47 -61.73
CA LEU A 750 59.57 -60.33 -61.31
C LEU A 750 59.83 -60.86 -59.90
N THR A 751 58.82 -60.81 -59.03
CA THR A 751 58.89 -61.45 -57.72
C THR A 751 58.17 -62.79 -57.80
N THR A 752 58.81 -63.82 -57.26
CA THR A 752 58.38 -65.20 -57.38
C THR A 752 58.25 -65.84 -56.01
N LEU A 753 57.13 -66.54 -55.82
CA LEU A 753 56.89 -67.44 -54.70
C LEU A 753 56.83 -68.86 -55.25
N ALA A 754 57.71 -69.73 -54.75
CA ALA A 754 57.72 -71.15 -55.05
C ALA A 754 57.35 -71.92 -53.78
N CYS A 755 56.27 -72.70 -53.84
CA CYS A 755 55.74 -73.45 -52.72
C CYS A 755 55.68 -74.94 -53.07
N PRO A 756 56.35 -75.83 -52.33
CA PRO A 756 56.34 -77.25 -52.64
C PRO A 756 54.98 -77.89 -52.33
N ILE A 757 54.60 -78.86 -53.15
CA ILE A 757 53.44 -79.74 -52.95
C ILE A 757 53.97 -81.04 -52.32
N ILE A 758 53.69 -81.24 -51.03
CA ILE A 758 54.29 -82.31 -50.21
C ILE A 758 53.27 -83.40 -49.95
N ASN A 759 53.56 -84.63 -50.37
CA ASN A 759 52.74 -85.80 -50.08
C ASN A 759 53.47 -86.76 -49.13
N ASP A 760 52.91 -86.91 -47.92
CA ASP A 760 53.36 -87.71 -46.77
C ASP A 760 54.78 -87.41 -46.28
N HIS A 761 55.83 -87.50 -47.11
CA HIS A 761 57.19 -86.98 -46.87
C HIS A 761 58.00 -86.76 -48.16
N SER A 762 57.33 -86.78 -49.33
CA SER A 762 57.94 -86.62 -50.65
C SER A 762 57.36 -85.42 -51.38
N VAL A 763 58.21 -84.61 -51.99
CA VAL A 763 57.77 -83.47 -52.79
C VAL A 763 57.41 -83.96 -54.18
N ILE A 764 56.13 -83.89 -54.53
CA ILE A 764 55.62 -84.37 -55.83
C ILE A 764 55.68 -83.30 -56.92
N GLY A 765 55.88 -82.05 -56.51
CA GLY A 765 55.88 -80.89 -57.39
C GLY A 765 55.89 -79.59 -56.59
N ASP A 766 55.61 -78.49 -57.27
CA ASP A 766 55.65 -77.14 -56.72
C ASP A 766 54.60 -76.23 -57.39
N LEU A 767 54.13 -75.25 -56.64
CA LEU A 767 53.33 -74.14 -57.13
C LEU A 767 54.21 -72.91 -57.24
N TRP A 768 54.25 -72.32 -58.42
CA TRP A 768 54.98 -71.09 -58.70
C TRP A 768 54.00 -69.96 -58.92
N LEU A 769 54.21 -68.82 -58.26
CA LEU A 769 53.45 -67.60 -58.48
C LEU A 769 54.39 -66.46 -58.84
N TYR A 770 53.97 -65.64 -59.79
CA TYR A 770 54.74 -64.52 -60.31
C TYR A 770 53.96 -63.22 -60.15
N LYS A 771 54.56 -62.21 -59.53
CA LYS A 771 54.05 -60.84 -59.41
C LYS A 771 55.05 -59.84 -60.01
N ALA A 772 54.62 -58.60 -60.18
CA ALA A 772 55.52 -57.49 -60.54
C ALA A 772 56.67 -57.39 -59.53
N GLY A 773 57.89 -57.08 -60.00
CA GLY A 773 59.10 -57.11 -59.17
C GLY A 773 59.19 -56.10 -58.03
N GLU A 774 58.23 -55.19 -57.93
CA GLU A 774 58.08 -54.22 -56.84
C GLU A 774 57.14 -54.74 -55.74
N GLN A 775 56.48 -55.88 -55.96
CA GLN A 775 55.50 -56.46 -55.03
C GLN A 775 56.05 -57.73 -54.37
N CYS A 776 56.27 -57.67 -53.06
CA CYS A 776 56.51 -58.85 -52.24
C CYS A 776 55.19 -59.60 -51.97
N PHE A 777 55.26 -60.92 -51.79
CA PHE A 777 54.11 -61.65 -51.23
C PHE A 777 54.00 -61.35 -49.74
N GLU A 778 52.80 -61.00 -49.28
CA GLU A 778 52.54 -60.76 -47.87
C GLU A 778 52.49 -62.09 -47.08
N GLU A 779 52.70 -62.04 -45.76
CA GLU A 779 52.69 -63.24 -44.91
C GLU A 779 51.37 -64.02 -44.99
N LEU A 780 50.24 -63.33 -45.16
CA LEU A 780 48.92 -63.96 -45.38
C LEU A 780 48.84 -64.67 -46.74
N GLU A 781 49.46 -64.10 -47.78
CA GLU A 781 49.49 -64.70 -49.13
C GLU A 781 50.38 -65.95 -49.17
N ILE A 782 51.54 -65.89 -48.52
CA ILE A 782 52.45 -67.06 -48.39
C ILE A 782 51.72 -68.20 -47.66
N ARG A 783 51.07 -67.90 -46.53
CA ARG A 783 50.28 -68.88 -45.77
C ARG A 783 49.12 -69.46 -46.59
N LEU A 784 48.41 -68.62 -47.35
CA LEU A 784 47.36 -69.08 -48.27
C LEU A 784 47.90 -70.09 -49.28
N VAL A 785 48.99 -69.75 -49.98
CA VAL A 785 49.58 -70.62 -51.00
C VAL A 785 50.06 -71.94 -50.39
N GLN A 786 50.70 -71.90 -49.22
CA GLN A 786 51.10 -73.10 -48.48
C GLN A 786 49.92 -74.00 -48.13
N GLN A 787 48.82 -73.41 -47.65
CA GLN A 787 47.60 -74.16 -47.34
C GLN A 787 46.98 -74.76 -48.61
N VAL A 788 46.92 -74.01 -49.71
CA VAL A 788 46.43 -74.53 -51.00
C VAL A 788 47.33 -75.66 -51.52
N ALA A 789 48.64 -75.53 -51.44
CA ALA A 789 49.59 -76.58 -51.84
C ALA A 789 49.37 -77.87 -51.03
N ASN A 790 49.14 -77.74 -49.72
CA ASN A 790 48.81 -78.88 -48.87
C ASN A 790 47.47 -79.54 -49.26
N GLN A 791 46.43 -78.74 -49.55
CA GLN A 791 45.15 -79.27 -50.03
C GLN A 791 45.30 -79.97 -51.40
N CYS A 792 46.11 -79.41 -52.29
CA CYS A 792 46.43 -80.05 -53.57
C CYS A 792 47.11 -81.41 -53.36
N ALA A 793 48.10 -81.50 -52.47
CA ALA A 793 48.77 -82.76 -52.18
C ALA A 793 47.79 -83.84 -51.69
N ILE A 794 46.90 -83.47 -50.76
CA ILE A 794 45.86 -84.37 -50.22
C ILE A 794 44.92 -84.83 -51.34
N ALA A 795 44.40 -83.90 -52.15
CA ALA A 795 43.46 -84.19 -53.22
C ALA A 795 44.10 -85.02 -54.35
N VAL A 796 45.33 -84.72 -54.74
CA VAL A 796 46.08 -85.50 -55.75
C VAL A 796 46.32 -86.93 -55.26
N ARG A 797 46.68 -87.11 -53.97
CA ARG A 797 46.80 -88.45 -53.38
C ARG A 797 45.47 -89.21 -53.46
N GLN A 798 44.36 -88.57 -53.11
CA GLN A 798 43.03 -89.18 -53.19
C GLN A 798 42.65 -89.56 -54.62
N ALA A 799 42.91 -88.69 -55.60
CA ALA A 799 42.70 -88.96 -57.02
C ALA A 799 43.50 -90.18 -57.51
N ARG A 800 44.81 -90.25 -57.18
CA ARG A 800 45.67 -91.38 -57.55
C ARG A 800 45.23 -92.70 -56.91
N LEU A 801 44.88 -92.67 -55.62
CA LEU A 801 44.36 -93.85 -54.92
C LEU A 801 43.03 -94.33 -55.53
N TYR A 802 42.14 -93.39 -55.89
CA TYR A 802 40.89 -93.71 -56.56
C TYR A 802 41.13 -94.36 -57.93
N GLN A 803 42.00 -93.79 -58.77
CA GLN A 803 42.36 -94.36 -60.07
C GLN A 803 43.03 -95.74 -59.95
N ALA A 804 43.95 -95.92 -59.01
CA ALA A 804 44.61 -97.22 -58.78
C ALA A 804 43.59 -98.29 -58.33
N ALA A 805 42.66 -97.93 -57.45
CA ALA A 805 41.58 -98.81 -57.05
C ALA A 805 40.67 -99.16 -58.24
N GLN A 806 40.36 -98.19 -59.11
CA GLN A 806 39.51 -98.38 -60.29
C GLN A 806 40.17 -99.32 -61.32
N LEU A 807 41.47 -99.16 -61.58
CA LEU A 807 42.25 -100.06 -62.44
C LEU A 807 42.34 -101.47 -61.86
N GLN A 808 42.51 -101.61 -60.53
CA GLN A 808 42.48 -102.92 -59.89
C GLN A 808 41.12 -103.58 -60.05
N VAL A 809 40.01 -102.84 -59.90
CA VAL A 809 38.66 -103.36 -60.11
C VAL A 809 38.45 -103.81 -61.56
N GLU A 810 38.93 -103.04 -62.54
CA GLU A 810 38.86 -103.41 -63.96
C GLU A 810 39.68 -104.67 -64.28
N GLU A 811 40.92 -104.76 -63.80
CA GLU A 811 41.78 -105.94 -64.03
C GLU A 811 41.24 -107.17 -63.30
N LEU A 812 40.68 -107.00 -62.09
CA LEU A 812 39.98 -108.09 -61.40
C LEU A 812 38.78 -108.58 -62.23
N GLY A 813 38.01 -107.64 -62.80
CA GLY A 813 36.90 -107.96 -63.71
C GLY A 813 37.36 -108.76 -64.93
N ARG A 814 38.45 -108.32 -65.57
CA ARG A 814 39.05 -108.99 -66.73
C ARG A 814 39.58 -110.39 -66.39
N LEU A 815 40.28 -110.54 -65.27
CA LEU A 815 40.77 -111.82 -64.76
C LEU A 815 39.63 -112.78 -64.44
N ASN A 816 38.54 -112.27 -63.85
CA ASN A 816 37.36 -113.07 -63.55
C ASN A 816 36.69 -113.57 -64.84
N GLN A 817 36.60 -112.71 -65.87
CA GLN A 817 36.05 -113.08 -67.18
C GLN A 817 36.93 -114.13 -67.89
N LEU A 818 38.25 -113.96 -67.90
CA LEU A 818 39.19 -114.96 -68.44
C LEU A 818 39.10 -116.30 -67.70
N LYS A 819 38.94 -116.28 -66.37
CA LYS A 819 38.74 -117.48 -65.55
C LYS A 819 37.45 -118.21 -65.95
N ASP A 820 36.36 -117.48 -66.13
CA ASP A 820 35.07 -118.06 -66.52
C ASP A 820 35.11 -118.64 -67.94
N ASP A 821 35.77 -117.97 -68.89
CA ASP A 821 36.00 -118.45 -70.26
C ASP A 821 36.89 -119.72 -70.31
N PHE A 822 37.94 -119.76 -69.49
CA PHE A 822 38.79 -120.94 -69.33
C PHE A 822 38.01 -122.13 -68.76
N LEU A 823 37.24 -121.91 -67.69
CA LEU A 823 36.38 -122.95 -67.09
C LEU A 823 35.35 -123.48 -68.10
N SER A 824 34.75 -122.60 -68.91
CA SER A 824 33.84 -122.97 -70.00
C SER A 824 34.53 -123.86 -71.05
N THR A 825 35.72 -123.45 -71.52
CA THR A 825 36.50 -124.18 -72.53
C THR A 825 36.95 -125.55 -72.05
N VAL A 826 37.52 -125.64 -70.83
CA VAL A 826 37.94 -126.91 -70.22
C VAL A 826 36.75 -127.85 -70.02
N SER A 827 35.60 -127.32 -69.59
CA SER A 827 34.35 -128.11 -69.51
C SER A 827 33.94 -128.68 -70.86
N HIS A 828 34.14 -127.94 -71.96
CA HIS A 828 33.80 -128.39 -73.30
C HIS A 828 34.76 -129.46 -73.83
N GLU A 829 36.08 -129.28 -73.63
CA GLU A 829 37.14 -130.21 -74.04
C GLU A 829 37.08 -131.54 -73.27
N LEU A 830 36.77 -131.52 -71.96
CA LEU A 830 36.67 -132.73 -71.14
C LEU A 830 35.37 -133.53 -71.39
N ARG A 831 34.31 -132.88 -71.89
CA ARG A 831 33.01 -133.53 -72.14
C ARG A 831 33.12 -134.67 -73.16
N THR A 832 33.94 -134.50 -74.19
CA THR A 832 34.12 -135.48 -75.28
C THR A 832 34.78 -136.78 -74.81
N PRO A 833 35.99 -136.76 -74.17
CA PRO A 833 36.60 -137.98 -73.65
C PRO A 833 35.77 -138.60 -72.51
N ILE A 834 35.15 -137.82 -71.64
CA ILE A 834 34.27 -138.36 -70.58
C ILE A 834 33.05 -139.07 -71.19
N SER A 835 32.44 -138.49 -72.23
CA SER A 835 31.32 -139.14 -72.94
C SER A 835 31.75 -140.45 -73.60
N ASN A 836 32.93 -140.48 -74.23
CA ASN A 836 33.50 -141.70 -74.81
C ASN A 836 33.80 -142.76 -73.75
N ILE A 837 34.40 -142.38 -72.61
CA ILE A 837 34.66 -143.29 -71.50
C ILE A 837 33.35 -143.84 -70.94
N LYS A 838 32.33 -142.98 -70.75
CA LYS A 838 31.02 -143.38 -70.24
C LYS A 838 30.28 -144.32 -71.21
N MET A 839 30.47 -144.12 -72.52
CA MET A 839 29.92 -145.01 -73.55
C MET A 839 30.66 -146.35 -73.58
N ALA A 840 32.00 -146.34 -73.44
CA ALA A 840 32.81 -147.54 -73.35
C ALA A 840 32.51 -148.36 -72.10
N THR A 841 32.32 -147.72 -70.94
CA THR A 841 31.91 -148.42 -69.70
C THR A 841 30.50 -149.00 -69.81
N HIS A 842 29.53 -148.27 -70.42
CA HIS A 842 28.21 -148.84 -70.69
C HIS A 842 28.25 -150.03 -71.67
N MET A 843 29.08 -149.96 -72.72
CA MET A 843 29.25 -151.10 -73.64
C MET A 843 29.88 -152.30 -72.93
N LEU A 844 30.88 -152.07 -72.07
CA LEU A 844 31.49 -153.12 -71.25
C LEU A 844 30.46 -153.74 -70.30
N GLU A 845 29.64 -152.94 -69.61
CA GLU A 845 28.54 -153.44 -68.78
C GLU A 845 27.53 -154.27 -69.59
N PHE A 846 27.18 -153.81 -70.79
CA PHE A 846 26.22 -154.49 -71.67
C PHE A 846 26.76 -155.85 -72.18
N ILE A 847 28.06 -155.94 -72.47
CA ILE A 847 28.71 -157.18 -72.92
C ILE A 847 28.93 -158.15 -71.75
N LEU A 848 29.29 -157.65 -70.58
CA LEU A 848 29.63 -158.50 -69.44
C LEU A 848 28.38 -159.03 -68.70
N LYS A 849 27.23 -158.36 -68.81
CA LYS A 849 25.96 -158.80 -68.18
C LYS A 849 25.46 -160.18 -68.69
N PRO A 850 25.38 -160.46 -70.00
CA PRO A 850 24.96 -161.77 -70.50
C PRO A 850 25.96 -162.90 -70.24
N LEU A 851 27.24 -162.57 -70.02
CA LEU A 851 28.32 -163.53 -69.76
C LEU A 851 28.36 -164.01 -68.29
N GLY A 852 27.48 -163.52 -67.42
CA GLY A 852 27.44 -163.91 -66.00
C GLY A 852 28.62 -163.42 -65.15
N LEU A 853 29.46 -162.52 -65.69
CA LEU A 853 30.62 -161.94 -64.99
C LEU A 853 30.27 -160.71 -64.14
N LEU A 854 29.00 -160.30 -64.15
CA LEU A 854 28.43 -159.21 -63.36
C LEU A 854 27.18 -159.73 -62.62
N ASP A 855 27.31 -160.77 -61.79
CA ASP A 855 26.27 -161.16 -60.84
C ASP A 855 26.75 -160.88 -59.40
N PRO A 856 26.14 -159.93 -58.68
CA PRO A 856 26.57 -159.52 -57.36
C PRO A 856 25.99 -160.48 -56.30
N ALA A 857 26.74 -161.53 -55.99
CA ALA A 857 26.71 -162.14 -54.67
C ALA A 857 28.03 -161.85 -53.95
N LEU A 858 28.26 -160.56 -53.66
CA LEU A 858 29.15 -160.03 -52.61
C LEU A 858 28.80 -158.57 -52.31
#